data_AF-A0A3L9HXY8-F1
#
_entry.id   AF-A0A3L9HXY8-F1
#
_cell.length_a   1.000
_cell.length_b   1.000
_cell.length_c   1.000
_cell.angle_alpha   90.00
_cell.angle_beta   90.00
_cell.angle_gamma   90.00
#
_symmetry.space_group_name_H-M   'P 1'
#
loop_
_entity.id
_entity.type
_entity.pdbx_description
1 polymer ?
#
loop_
_entity_poly.entity_id
_entity_poly.type
_entity_poly.pdbx_seq_one_letter_code
_entity_poly.pdbx_strand_id
1 'polypeptide(L)'
;ISGGVSNVSFSFRGNDPVREAIHAVFLYYAIRNGMDMGIVNAGQLAIYDDLPAELRDAVEDVILNRRDDGTERLLELAEKYRGSKTDDTANAQQAEWRSWEVNKRLEYSLVKGITEFIEQDTEEARQQATRPIEVIEGPLMDGMNVVGDLFGEGKMFLPQVVKSARVMKQAVAYLEPFIEASKEQGKTNGKMVIATVKGDVHDIGKNIVGVVLQCNNYEIVDLGVMVPAEKILRTAKEVNADLIGLSGLITPSLDEMVNVAKEMERQGFTIPLLIGGATTSKAHTAVKIEQNYSGPTVYVQNASRTVGVVAALLSDTQRDDFVARTRKEYETVRIQHGRKKPRTPPVTLEAARDNDFAFDWQAYTPPVAHRLGVQEVEASIETLRNYIDWTPFFMTWSLAGKYPRILEDEVVGVEAQRLFKDANDMLDKLSAEKTLNPRGVVGLFPANRVGDDIEIYRDETRTHVINVSHHLRQQTEKTGFANYCLADFVAPKLSGKADYIGAFAVTGGLEEDALADAFEAQHDDYNKIMVKALADRLAEAFAEYLHERVRKVYWGYAPNENLSNEELIRENYQGIRPAPGYPACPEHTEKATIWELLEVEKHTGMKLTESFAMWPGASVSGWYFSHPDSKYYAVAQIQRDQVEDYARRKGMSVTEVERWLAPNLGYDAD
;
A
#
# COMPACT_ATOMS: atom_id res chain seq x y z
N ILE A 1 38.59 13.40 -16.93
CA ILE A 1 39.79 12.61 -16.55
C ILE A 1 39.36 11.22 -16.04
N SER A 2 39.96 10.14 -16.57
CA SER A 2 39.67 8.74 -16.16
C SER A 2 40.93 8.01 -15.67
N GLY A 3 40.87 7.27 -14.55
CA GLY A 3 42.04 6.57 -14.02
C GLY A 3 41.73 5.40 -13.08
N GLY A 4 42.67 4.44 -13.01
CA GLY A 4 42.62 3.34 -12.05
C GLY A 4 43.09 3.79 -10.68
N VAL A 5 42.14 3.98 -9.76
CA VAL A 5 42.41 4.56 -8.42
C VAL A 5 43.19 3.59 -7.53
N SER A 6 43.04 2.28 -7.76
CA SER A 6 43.74 1.24 -6.99
C SER A 6 45.27 1.27 -7.11
N ASN A 7 45.83 2.02 -8.05
CA ASN A 7 47.27 2.24 -8.15
C ASN A 7 47.80 3.17 -7.05
N VAL A 8 46.98 4.11 -6.56
CA VAL A 8 47.37 5.09 -5.53
C VAL A 8 47.61 4.39 -4.18
N SER A 9 46.93 3.28 -3.92
CA SER A 9 47.03 2.51 -2.67
C SER A 9 47.84 1.21 -2.81
N PHE A 10 48.56 1.01 -3.92
CA PHE A 10 49.21 -0.26 -4.25
C PHE A 10 50.14 -0.78 -3.14
N SER A 11 50.89 0.12 -2.50
CA SER A 11 51.85 -0.22 -1.44
C SER A 11 51.20 -0.80 -0.17
N PHE A 12 49.89 -0.66 -0.01
CA PHE A 12 49.13 -1.12 1.16
C PHE A 12 48.29 -2.37 0.88
N ARG A 13 48.56 -3.11 -0.20
CA ARG A 13 47.89 -4.39 -0.51
C ARG A 13 47.86 -5.32 0.71
N GLY A 14 46.67 -5.79 1.06
CA GLY A 14 46.43 -6.62 2.25
C GLY A 14 46.03 -5.85 3.51
N ASN A 15 45.97 -4.51 3.45
CA ASN A 15 45.43 -3.65 4.50
C ASN A 15 44.26 -2.83 3.94
N ASP A 16 43.10 -3.47 3.83
CA ASP A 16 41.94 -2.87 3.16
C ASP A 16 41.46 -1.57 3.84
N PRO A 17 41.36 -1.44 5.18
CA PRO A 17 40.95 -0.17 5.82
C PRO A 17 41.79 1.05 5.38
N VAL A 18 43.11 0.90 5.28
CA VAL A 18 44.01 1.99 4.84
C VAL A 18 43.85 2.26 3.34
N ARG A 19 43.65 1.22 2.54
CA ARG A 19 43.44 1.37 1.09
C ARG A 19 42.14 2.08 0.77
N GLU A 20 41.08 1.75 1.49
CA GLU A 20 39.76 2.39 1.37
C GLU A 20 39.85 3.88 1.73
N ALA A 21 40.55 4.21 2.83
CA ALA A 21 40.80 5.60 3.21
C ALA A 21 41.56 6.38 2.13
N ILE A 22 42.63 5.80 1.55
CA ILE A 22 43.40 6.41 0.45
C ILE A 22 42.50 6.65 -0.77
N HIS A 23 41.64 5.69 -1.14
CA HIS A 23 40.73 5.85 -2.26
C HIS A 23 39.70 6.95 -2.01
N ALA A 24 39.08 6.97 -0.83
CA ALA A 24 38.04 7.92 -0.46
C ALA A 24 38.59 9.36 -0.46
N VAL A 25 39.75 9.59 0.17
CA VAL A 25 40.41 10.91 0.18
C VAL A 25 40.85 11.31 -1.22
N PHE A 26 41.47 10.40 -1.99
CA PHE A 26 41.89 10.71 -3.36
C PHE A 26 40.70 11.14 -4.22
N LEU A 27 39.62 10.37 -4.20
CA LEU A 27 38.41 10.67 -4.98
C LEU A 27 37.74 11.96 -4.54
N TYR A 28 37.66 12.22 -3.23
CA TYR A 28 37.08 13.45 -2.69
C TYR A 28 37.72 14.71 -3.29
N TYR A 29 39.06 14.73 -3.37
CA TYR A 29 39.78 15.85 -3.99
C TYR A 29 39.79 15.77 -5.51
N ALA A 30 39.96 14.59 -6.11
CA ALA A 30 40.08 14.44 -7.55
C ALA A 30 38.78 14.77 -8.29
N ILE A 31 37.61 14.39 -7.76
CA ILE A 31 36.30 14.73 -8.35
C ILE A 31 36.11 16.25 -8.41
N ARG A 32 36.46 16.96 -7.33
CA ARG A 32 36.40 18.43 -7.28
C ARG A 32 37.35 19.12 -8.25
N ASN A 33 38.40 18.43 -8.66
CA ASN A 33 39.40 18.91 -9.62
C ASN A 33 39.19 18.36 -11.04
N GLY A 34 38.01 17.81 -11.36
CA GLY A 34 37.63 17.42 -12.72
C GLY A 34 37.97 15.98 -13.10
N MET A 35 37.97 15.06 -12.13
CA MET A 35 37.93 13.62 -12.40
C MET A 35 36.49 13.15 -12.60
N ASP A 36 36.21 12.53 -13.76
CA ASP A 36 34.86 12.17 -14.21
C ASP A 36 34.63 10.65 -14.24
N MET A 37 35.69 9.83 -14.11
CA MET A 37 35.55 8.37 -14.02
C MET A 37 36.71 7.73 -13.22
N GLY A 38 36.39 6.95 -12.19
CA GLY A 38 37.37 6.16 -11.42
C GLY A 38 37.08 4.67 -11.50
N ILE A 39 38.10 3.86 -11.80
CA ILE A 39 38.00 2.39 -11.73
C ILE A 39 38.41 1.96 -10.31
N VAL A 40 37.43 1.50 -9.54
CA VAL A 40 37.51 1.16 -8.10
C VAL A 40 36.63 -0.04 -7.77
N ASN A 41 36.88 -0.69 -6.63
CA ASN A 41 35.94 -1.64 -6.05
C ASN A 41 34.88 -0.87 -5.25
N ALA A 42 33.64 -0.82 -5.76
CA ALA A 42 32.55 -0.06 -5.14
C ALA A 42 32.15 -0.59 -3.74
N GLY A 43 32.35 -1.90 -3.48
CA GLY A 43 32.07 -2.50 -2.16
C GLY A 43 33.13 -2.20 -1.09
N GLN A 44 34.21 -1.51 -1.45
CA GLN A 44 35.34 -1.15 -0.59
C GLN A 44 35.60 0.36 -0.70
N LEU A 45 34.55 1.17 -0.67
CA LEU A 45 34.65 2.62 -0.75
C LEU A 45 34.08 3.22 0.54
N ALA A 46 34.98 3.71 1.40
CA ALA A 46 34.60 4.42 2.60
C ALA A 46 34.05 5.81 2.27
N ILE A 47 33.12 6.29 3.08
CA ILE A 47 32.64 7.69 3.03
C ILE A 47 33.70 8.57 3.69
N TYR A 48 34.11 9.64 3.01
CA TYR A 48 35.18 10.53 3.48
C TYR A 48 34.94 11.08 4.90
N ASP A 49 33.69 11.42 5.22
CA ASP A 49 33.31 11.97 6.53
C ASP A 49 33.28 10.90 7.65
N ASP A 50 33.16 9.61 7.30
CA ASP A 50 33.13 8.50 8.25
C ASP A 50 34.55 7.96 8.57
N LEU A 51 35.59 8.46 7.87
CA LEU A 51 36.96 8.06 8.14
C LEU A 51 37.42 8.56 9.52
N PRO A 52 38.07 7.70 10.35
CA PRO A 52 38.68 8.14 11.59
C PRO A 52 39.62 9.33 11.34
N ALA A 53 39.47 10.41 12.12
CA ALA A 53 40.18 11.67 11.86
C ALA A 53 41.71 11.49 11.77
N GLU A 54 42.31 10.66 12.64
CA GLU A 54 43.75 10.37 12.63
C GLU A 54 44.21 9.70 11.31
N LEU A 55 43.40 8.79 10.76
CA LEU A 55 43.68 8.11 9.49
C LEU A 55 43.42 9.02 8.29
N ARG A 56 42.31 9.77 8.31
CA ARG A 56 41.98 10.72 7.25
C ARG A 56 43.06 11.79 7.11
N ASP A 57 43.49 12.40 8.21
CA ASP A 57 44.49 13.47 8.19
C ASP A 57 45.86 12.94 7.73
N ALA A 58 46.26 11.74 8.17
CA ALA A 58 47.50 11.10 7.71
C ALA A 58 47.47 10.76 6.21
N VAL A 59 46.32 10.32 5.69
CA VAL A 59 46.13 10.06 4.26
C VAL A 59 46.13 11.35 3.45
N GLU A 60 45.50 12.43 3.95
CA GLU A 60 45.54 13.75 3.32
C GLU A 60 46.95 14.32 3.26
N ASP A 61 47.73 14.17 4.33
CA ASP A 61 49.11 14.64 4.38
C ASP A 61 49.95 14.01 3.25
N VAL A 62 49.72 12.73 2.95
CA VAL A 62 50.40 12.00 1.86
C VAL A 62 49.85 12.38 0.48
N ILE A 63 48.53 12.38 0.28
CA ILE A 63 47.91 12.63 -1.03
C ILE A 63 48.14 14.07 -1.50
N LEU A 64 48.05 15.04 -0.58
CA LEU A 64 48.21 16.47 -0.87
C LEU A 64 49.64 16.97 -0.63
N ASN A 65 50.53 16.09 -0.17
CA ASN A 65 51.92 16.42 0.17
C ASN A 65 52.03 17.65 1.09
N ARG A 66 51.26 17.66 2.18
CA ARG A 66 51.18 18.81 3.11
C ARG A 66 52.40 18.92 4.03
N ARG A 67 53.12 17.82 4.23
CA ARG A 67 54.20 17.70 5.21
C ARG A 67 55.31 16.77 4.73
N ASP A 68 56.53 17.04 5.18
CA ASP A 68 57.71 16.24 4.83
C ASP A 68 57.72 14.84 5.50
N ASP A 69 57.03 14.68 6.65
CA ASP A 69 56.95 13.44 7.43
C ASP A 69 55.67 12.61 7.18
N GLY A 70 54.89 12.96 6.14
CA GLY A 70 53.58 12.34 5.88
C GLY A 70 53.65 10.84 5.59
N THR A 71 54.71 10.39 4.92
CA THR A 71 54.87 8.97 4.56
C THR A 71 55.18 8.10 5.78
N GLU A 72 56.08 8.54 6.67
CA GLU A 72 56.40 7.80 7.89
C GLU A 72 55.16 7.69 8.79
N ARG A 73 54.41 8.78 8.96
CA ARG A 73 53.18 8.81 9.77
C ARG A 73 52.13 7.83 9.26
N LEU A 74 51.89 7.80 7.95
CA LEU A 74 50.91 6.88 7.36
C LEU A 74 51.36 5.41 7.50
N LEU A 75 52.65 5.13 7.37
CA LEU A 75 53.20 3.77 7.56
C LEU A 75 53.06 3.30 9.02
N GLU A 76 53.37 4.15 9.99
CA GLU A 76 53.17 3.86 11.41
C GLU A 76 51.69 3.61 11.74
N LEU A 77 50.80 4.43 11.18
CA LEU A 77 49.36 4.25 11.37
C LEU A 77 48.86 2.96 10.73
N ALA A 78 49.35 2.64 9.53
CA ALA A 78 48.89 1.48 8.77
C ALA A 78 49.11 0.16 9.52
N GLU A 79 50.18 0.03 10.32
CA GLU A 79 50.39 -1.16 11.16
C GLU A 79 49.26 -1.36 12.20
N LYS A 80 48.64 -0.29 12.72
CA LYS A 80 47.50 -0.38 13.64
C LYS A 80 46.25 -1.01 13.00
N TYR A 81 46.09 -0.85 11.68
CA TYR A 81 44.92 -1.33 10.93
C TYR A 81 45.16 -2.68 10.24
N ARG A 82 46.34 -3.28 10.41
CA ARG A 82 46.71 -4.54 9.79
C ARG A 82 46.13 -5.72 10.58
N GLY A 83 44.91 -6.15 10.22
CA GLY A 83 44.34 -7.41 10.71
C GLY A 83 43.02 -7.33 11.49
N SER A 84 42.30 -6.20 11.48
CA SER A 84 40.96 -6.13 12.08
C SER A 84 39.94 -6.88 11.21
N LYS A 85 39.66 -8.14 11.57
CA LYS A 85 38.47 -8.86 11.10
C LYS A 85 37.21 -8.12 11.57
N THR A 86 36.27 -7.99 10.64
CA THR A 86 34.99 -7.27 10.67
C THR A 86 33.94 -7.75 11.71
N ASP A 87 34.30 -8.53 12.73
CA ASP A 87 33.36 -9.01 13.76
C ASP A 87 33.30 -8.11 15.01
N ASP A 88 34.30 -7.24 15.25
CA ASP A 88 34.34 -6.39 16.45
C ASP A 88 33.61 -5.05 16.31
N THR A 89 33.27 -4.59 15.10
CA THR A 89 32.64 -3.26 14.91
C THR A 89 31.19 -3.19 15.40
N ALA A 90 30.43 -4.29 15.35
CA ALA A 90 29.05 -4.31 15.85
C ALA A 90 28.99 -4.24 17.39
N ASN A 91 29.90 -4.92 18.10
CA ASN A 91 30.03 -4.83 19.55
C ASN A 91 30.68 -3.50 20.00
N ALA A 92 31.64 -2.97 19.23
CA ALA A 92 32.27 -1.69 19.54
C ALA A 92 31.32 -0.50 19.38
N GLN A 93 30.51 -0.46 18.30
CA GLN A 93 29.47 0.58 18.16
C GLN A 93 28.41 0.46 19.26
N GLN A 94 27.95 -0.75 19.60
CA GLN A 94 27.04 -0.93 20.74
C GLN A 94 27.63 -0.39 22.06
N ALA A 95 28.95 -0.45 22.27
CA ALA A 95 29.58 0.08 23.48
C ALA A 95 29.77 1.62 23.42
N GLU A 96 29.96 2.21 22.24
CA GLU A 96 30.29 3.63 22.09
C GLU A 96 29.10 4.55 22.39
N TRP A 97 27.94 4.38 21.73
CA TRP A 97 26.79 5.28 21.94
C TRP A 97 26.20 5.16 23.36
N ARG A 98 26.40 4.01 24.01
CA ARG A 98 25.99 3.78 25.40
C ARG A 98 26.76 4.63 26.40
N SER A 99 27.94 5.14 26.04
CA SER A 99 28.74 6.04 26.87
C SER A 99 28.29 7.51 26.80
N TRP A 100 27.40 7.86 25.87
CA TRP A 100 26.92 9.22 25.70
C TRP A 100 25.92 9.63 26.78
N GLU A 101 25.65 10.94 26.85
CA GLU A 101 24.57 11.47 27.70
C GLU A 101 23.22 10.86 27.31
N VAL A 102 22.34 10.65 28.31
CA VAL A 102 21.06 9.95 28.12
C VAL A 102 20.19 10.59 27.04
N ASN A 103 20.17 11.92 26.96
CA ASN A 103 19.42 12.65 25.93
C ASN A 103 19.91 12.33 24.52
N LYS A 104 21.25 12.22 24.33
CA LYS A 104 21.84 11.83 23.04
C LYS A 104 21.65 10.35 22.73
N ARG A 105 21.62 9.49 23.75
CA ARG A 105 21.25 8.07 23.60
C ARG A 105 19.82 7.91 23.10
N LEU A 106 18.86 8.66 23.66
CA LEU A 106 17.46 8.66 23.22
C LEU A 106 17.30 9.19 21.79
N GLU A 107 17.98 10.29 21.45
CA GLU A 107 17.98 10.82 20.07
C GLU A 107 18.52 9.77 19.07
N TYR A 108 19.65 9.14 19.41
CA TYR A 108 20.27 8.11 18.58
C TYR A 108 19.39 6.87 18.43
N SER A 109 18.82 6.38 19.54
CA SER A 109 17.96 5.19 19.53
C SER A 109 16.69 5.43 18.71
N LEU A 110 16.10 6.64 18.76
CA LEU A 110 14.98 7.03 17.89
C LEU A 110 15.37 7.01 16.41
N VAL A 111 16.44 7.70 16.03
CA VAL A 111 16.86 7.80 14.61
C VAL A 111 17.22 6.42 14.05
N LYS A 112 17.81 5.54 14.86
CA LYS A 112 18.19 4.18 14.44
C LYS A 112 17.10 3.13 14.63
N GLY A 113 16.00 3.44 15.33
CA GLY A 113 14.91 2.50 15.61
C GLY A 113 15.28 1.38 16.59
N ILE A 114 16.15 1.67 17.57
CA ILE A 114 16.68 0.74 18.58
C ILE A 114 15.75 0.71 19.81
N THR A 115 15.19 -0.45 20.14
CA THR A 115 14.23 -0.62 21.24
C THR A 115 14.83 -1.24 22.50
N GLU A 116 15.99 -1.90 22.39
CA GLU A 116 16.55 -2.76 23.43
C GLU A 116 16.86 -2.03 24.75
N PHE A 117 17.18 -0.73 24.69
CA PHE A 117 17.52 0.09 25.86
C PHE A 117 16.50 1.20 26.13
N ILE A 118 15.38 1.23 25.41
CA ILE A 118 14.51 2.41 25.41
C ILE A 118 13.90 2.70 26.79
N GLU A 119 13.47 1.68 27.52
CA GLU A 119 12.92 1.86 28.88
C GLU A 119 13.97 2.39 29.85
N GLN A 120 15.17 1.82 29.84
CA GLN A 120 16.26 2.24 30.73
C GLN A 120 16.70 3.68 30.44
N ASP A 121 16.85 4.02 29.16
CA ASP A 121 17.29 5.35 28.74
C ASP A 121 16.20 6.39 29.03
N THR A 122 14.93 6.02 28.85
CA THR A 122 13.79 6.89 29.18
C THR A 122 13.68 7.12 30.69
N GLU A 123 13.89 6.09 31.51
CA GLU A 123 13.89 6.23 32.97
C GLU A 123 15.03 7.10 33.48
N GLU A 124 16.24 6.92 32.95
CA GLU A 124 17.39 7.74 33.30
C GLU A 124 17.14 9.21 32.93
N ALA A 125 16.58 9.48 31.74
CA ALA A 125 16.19 10.84 31.34
C ALA A 125 15.08 11.41 32.24
N ARG A 126 14.10 10.59 32.62
CA ARG A 126 13.00 10.99 33.53
C ARG A 126 13.51 11.37 34.91
N GLN A 127 14.53 10.67 35.43
CA GLN A 127 15.16 11.01 36.71
C GLN A 127 15.97 12.31 36.65
N GLN A 128 16.53 12.64 35.48
CA GLN A 128 17.28 13.88 35.26
C GLN A 128 16.37 15.08 34.95
N ALA A 129 15.18 14.83 34.42
CA ALA A 129 14.16 15.83 34.15
C ALA A 129 13.44 16.27 35.43
N THR A 130 12.99 17.53 35.48
CA THR A 130 12.19 18.01 36.62
C THR A 130 10.75 17.52 36.52
N ARG A 131 10.28 17.33 35.29
CA ARG A 131 8.92 16.89 34.99
C ARG A 131 8.97 15.75 33.98
N PRO A 132 8.18 14.67 34.14
CA PRO A 132 8.18 13.54 33.21
C PRO A 132 7.93 13.95 31.75
N ILE A 133 7.12 14.98 31.52
CA ILE A 133 6.79 15.48 30.18
C ILE A 133 7.99 16.09 29.45
N GLU A 134 9.02 16.56 30.17
CA GLU A 134 10.21 17.17 29.56
C GLU A 134 11.04 16.15 28.79
N VAL A 135 10.92 14.86 29.09
CA VAL A 135 11.57 13.79 28.31
C VAL A 135 10.92 13.68 26.93
N ILE A 136 9.59 13.88 26.85
CA ILE A 136 8.84 13.89 25.58
C ILE A 136 9.18 15.16 24.81
N GLU A 137 8.94 16.33 25.41
CA GLU A 137 9.12 17.64 24.76
C GLU A 137 10.59 17.98 24.44
N GLY A 138 11.55 17.32 25.08
CA GLY A 138 12.99 17.47 24.84
C GLY A 138 13.56 16.34 23.97
N PRO A 139 14.33 15.40 24.54
CA PRO A 139 15.16 14.46 23.78
C PRO A 139 14.38 13.58 22.79
N LEU A 140 13.14 13.20 23.13
CA LEU A 140 12.33 12.38 22.23
C LEU A 140 11.84 13.18 21.02
N MET A 141 11.31 14.39 21.23
CA MET A 141 10.91 15.27 20.11
C MET A 141 12.11 15.74 19.28
N ASP A 142 13.27 15.99 19.90
CA ASP A 142 14.51 16.31 19.18
C ASP A 142 14.91 15.16 18.24
N GLY A 143 14.86 13.92 18.72
CA GLY A 143 15.07 12.74 17.87
C GLY A 143 14.08 12.65 16.71
N MET A 144 12.79 12.92 16.96
CA MET A 144 11.77 12.91 15.91
C MET A 144 11.92 14.04 14.89
N ASN A 145 12.42 15.21 15.31
CA ASN A 145 12.75 16.31 14.39
C ASN A 145 13.87 15.89 13.43
N VAL A 146 14.92 15.24 13.93
CA VAL A 146 16.00 14.70 13.09
C VAL A 146 15.47 13.66 12.10
N VAL A 147 14.57 12.76 12.53
CA VAL A 147 13.90 11.80 11.64
C VAL A 147 13.10 12.52 10.56
N GLY A 148 12.38 13.59 10.92
CA GLY A 148 11.61 14.42 9.99
C GLY A 148 12.48 15.10 8.94
N ASP A 149 13.61 15.70 9.36
CA ASP A 149 14.57 16.34 8.48
C ASP A 149 15.20 15.33 7.51
N LEU A 150 15.65 14.17 8.01
CA LEU A 150 16.22 13.11 7.17
C LEU A 150 15.20 12.54 6.18
N PHE A 151 13.94 12.40 6.59
CA PHE A 151 12.86 11.98 5.71
C PHE A 151 12.56 13.04 4.63
N GLY A 152 12.54 14.32 5.00
CA GLY A 152 12.36 15.45 4.08
C GLY A 152 13.49 15.58 3.06
N GLU A 153 14.72 15.28 3.46
CA GLU A 153 15.91 15.25 2.60
C GLU A 153 16.03 13.97 1.74
N GLY A 154 15.14 12.98 1.94
CA GLY A 154 15.20 11.70 1.23
C GLY A 154 16.36 10.79 1.67
N LYS A 155 16.90 10.99 2.88
CA LYS A 155 17.95 10.17 3.50
C LYS A 155 17.38 9.10 4.43
N MET A 156 16.15 9.26 4.89
CA MET A 156 15.36 8.23 5.57
C MET A 156 14.09 7.94 4.78
N PHE A 157 13.60 6.71 4.90
CA PHE A 157 12.38 6.26 4.21
C PHE A 157 11.36 5.71 5.21
N LEU A 158 10.14 5.50 4.71
CA LEU A 158 9.00 5.13 5.55
C LEU A 158 9.25 3.91 6.46
N PRO A 159 9.91 2.81 6.02
CA PRO A 159 10.23 1.69 6.93
C PRO A 159 10.98 2.12 8.19
N GLN A 160 11.94 3.04 8.05
CA GLN A 160 12.75 3.53 9.16
C GLN A 160 11.95 4.50 10.02
N VAL A 161 11.16 5.39 9.42
CA VAL A 161 10.29 6.32 10.15
C VAL A 161 9.32 5.57 11.06
N VAL A 162 8.73 4.47 10.58
CA VAL A 162 7.84 3.63 11.39
C VAL A 162 8.62 2.89 12.50
N LYS A 163 9.86 2.45 12.25
CA LYS A 163 10.73 1.90 13.31
C LYS A 163 11.08 2.94 14.38
N SER A 164 11.33 4.19 13.99
CA SER A 164 11.53 5.30 14.94
C SER A 164 10.28 5.59 15.76
N ALA A 165 9.10 5.58 15.13
CA ALA A 165 7.83 5.76 15.81
C ALA A 165 7.56 4.70 16.88
N ARG A 166 7.96 3.44 16.63
CA ARG A 166 7.89 2.36 17.63
C ARG A 166 8.71 2.68 18.87
N VAL A 167 9.95 3.13 18.69
CA VAL A 167 10.82 3.54 19.81
C VAL A 167 10.18 4.70 20.59
N MET A 168 9.63 5.69 19.88
CA MET A 168 8.91 6.82 20.48
C MET A 168 7.72 6.35 21.33
N LYS A 169 6.84 5.49 20.78
CA LYS A 169 5.66 5.01 21.51
C LYS A 169 6.04 4.20 22.75
N GLN A 170 7.05 3.34 22.67
CA GLN A 170 7.51 2.56 23.83
C GLN A 170 8.06 3.48 24.94
N ALA A 171 8.79 4.53 24.58
CA ALA A 171 9.26 5.52 25.55
C ALA A 171 8.08 6.28 26.20
N VAL A 172 7.10 6.71 25.40
CA VAL A 172 5.91 7.40 25.92
C VAL A 172 5.08 6.49 26.82
N ALA A 173 4.83 5.24 26.41
CA ALA A 173 4.11 4.24 27.21
C ALA A 173 4.79 3.99 28.56
N TYR A 174 6.12 4.01 28.61
CA TYR A 174 6.86 3.94 29.87
C TYR A 174 6.63 5.17 30.77
N LEU A 175 6.51 6.36 30.18
CA LEU A 175 6.32 7.63 30.90
C LEU A 175 4.87 7.88 31.35
N GLU A 176 3.87 7.26 30.71
CA GLU A 176 2.43 7.45 30.98
C GLU A 176 2.08 7.42 32.48
N PRO A 177 2.48 6.40 33.28
CA PRO A 177 2.14 6.37 34.71
C PRO A 177 2.71 7.55 35.50
N PHE A 178 3.85 8.09 35.08
CA PHE A 178 4.50 9.21 35.75
C PHE A 178 3.85 10.55 35.38
N ILE A 179 3.44 10.70 34.11
CA ILE A 179 2.74 11.89 33.60
C ILE A 179 1.33 11.97 34.22
N GLU A 180 0.60 10.85 34.28
CA GLU A 180 -0.72 10.82 34.92
C GLU A 180 -0.64 11.17 36.41
N ALA A 181 0.39 10.67 37.10
CA ALA A 181 0.62 10.96 38.52
C ALA A 181 1.01 12.42 38.76
N SER A 182 1.75 13.06 37.84
CA SER A 182 2.10 14.49 37.95
C SER A 182 0.93 15.42 37.63
N LYS A 183 -0.17 14.89 37.05
CA LYS A 183 -1.34 15.64 36.56
C LYS A 183 -0.99 16.70 35.50
N GLU A 184 0.14 16.55 34.84
CA GLU A 184 0.54 17.44 33.75
C GLU A 184 0.01 16.90 32.43
N GLN A 185 -0.54 17.79 31.61
CA GLN A 185 -0.94 17.46 30.24
C GLN A 185 0.08 18.09 29.30
N GLY A 186 0.75 17.24 28.51
CA GLY A 186 1.64 17.70 27.45
C GLY A 186 0.89 18.51 26.38
N LYS A 187 1.63 19.30 25.60
CA LYS A 187 1.07 20.00 24.45
C LYS A 187 1.39 19.25 23.16
N THR A 188 0.36 18.98 22.37
CA THR A 188 0.49 18.45 21.01
C THR A 188 0.30 19.58 20.00
N ASN A 189 0.73 19.35 18.76
CA ASN A 189 0.55 20.28 17.64
C ASN A 189 -0.91 20.32 17.15
N GLY A 190 -1.75 19.40 17.62
CA GLY A 190 -3.17 19.29 17.30
C GLY A 190 -3.66 17.85 17.47
N LYS A 191 -4.98 17.68 17.46
CA LYS A 191 -5.66 16.39 17.62
C LYS A 191 -6.47 16.05 16.38
N MET A 192 -6.32 14.82 15.88
CA MET A 192 -7.04 14.34 14.71
C MET A 192 -7.78 13.05 15.01
N VAL A 193 -9.08 13.02 14.70
CA VAL A 193 -9.85 11.77 14.62
C VAL A 193 -9.67 11.21 13.22
N ILE A 194 -9.19 9.98 13.10
CA ILE A 194 -9.01 9.29 11.82
C ILE A 194 -9.80 7.98 11.80
N ALA A 195 -10.45 7.68 10.67
CA ALA A 195 -11.27 6.48 10.54
C ALA A 195 -11.30 5.97 9.10
N THR A 196 -11.37 4.65 8.93
CA THR A 196 -11.84 4.06 7.67
C THR A 196 -13.37 4.07 7.70
N VAL A 197 -13.96 4.61 6.64
CA VAL A 197 -15.40 4.90 6.58
C VAL A 197 -16.26 3.63 6.68
N LYS A 198 -17.53 3.82 7.01
CA LYS A 198 -18.55 2.78 7.12
C LYS A 198 -18.49 1.81 5.91
N GLY A 199 -18.57 0.51 6.21
CA GLY A 199 -18.56 -0.55 5.21
C GLY A 199 -17.20 -0.91 4.59
N ASP A 200 -16.14 -0.14 4.85
CA ASP A 200 -14.79 -0.43 4.36
C ASP A 200 -13.88 -0.93 5.49
N VAL A 201 -13.00 -1.89 5.17
CA VAL A 201 -12.18 -2.62 6.15
C VAL A 201 -10.68 -2.32 6.05
N HIS A 202 -10.23 -1.64 5.00
CA HIS A 202 -8.81 -1.54 4.72
C HIS A 202 -8.20 -0.32 5.43
N ASP A 203 -7.09 -0.54 6.13
CA ASP A 203 -6.50 0.46 7.02
C ASP A 203 -4.98 0.63 6.92
N ILE A 204 -4.28 -0.10 6.06
CA ILE A 204 -2.81 0.01 5.93
C ILE A 204 -2.38 1.46 5.69
N GLY A 205 -2.96 2.12 4.68
CA GLY A 205 -2.66 3.53 4.37
C GLY A 205 -3.05 4.50 5.50
N LYS A 206 -4.17 4.24 6.20
CA LYS A 206 -4.60 5.00 7.38
C LYS A 206 -3.57 4.90 8.50
N ASN A 207 -3.11 3.68 8.79
CA ASN A 207 -2.15 3.41 9.86
C ASN A 207 -0.82 4.12 9.58
N ILE A 208 -0.35 4.10 8.33
CA ILE A 208 0.82 4.87 7.91
C ILE A 208 0.62 6.38 8.15
N VAL A 209 -0.53 6.95 7.77
CA VAL A 209 -0.83 8.37 8.04
C VAL A 209 -0.84 8.68 9.54
N GLY A 210 -1.47 7.81 10.34
CA GLY A 210 -1.53 7.97 11.80
C GLY A 210 -0.14 7.99 12.42
N VAL A 211 0.71 7.02 12.08
CA VAL A 211 2.09 6.94 12.58
C VAL A 211 2.90 8.17 12.16
N VAL A 212 2.85 8.57 10.88
CA VAL A 212 3.59 9.73 10.38
C VAL A 212 3.15 11.03 11.06
N LEU A 213 1.86 11.19 11.39
CA LEU A 213 1.39 12.35 12.14
C LEU A 213 1.79 12.29 13.62
N GLN A 214 1.76 11.12 14.25
CA GLN A 214 2.29 10.95 15.62
C GLN A 214 3.79 11.32 15.70
N CYS A 215 4.56 10.98 14.66
CA CYS A 215 5.96 11.41 14.53
C CYS A 215 6.14 12.95 14.50
N ASN A 216 5.10 13.69 14.16
CA ASN A 216 5.10 15.16 14.11
C ASN A 216 4.34 15.78 15.30
N ASN A 217 4.26 15.06 16.42
CA ASN A 217 3.63 15.47 17.68
C ASN A 217 2.13 15.79 17.56
N TYR A 218 1.39 15.09 16.70
CA TYR A 218 -0.07 15.14 16.66
C TYR A 218 -0.68 14.00 17.48
N GLU A 219 -1.75 14.30 18.22
CA GLU A 219 -2.56 13.27 18.87
C GLU A 219 -3.51 12.63 17.86
N ILE A 220 -3.37 11.34 17.62
CA ILE A 220 -4.21 10.59 16.66
C ILE A 220 -5.16 9.67 17.40
N VAL A 221 -6.46 9.91 17.23
CA VAL A 221 -7.54 9.06 17.73
C VAL A 221 -8.05 8.23 16.55
N ASP A 222 -7.51 7.02 16.42
CA ASP A 222 -7.90 6.06 15.38
C ASP A 222 -9.15 5.27 15.80
N LEU A 223 -10.25 5.44 15.07
CA LEU A 223 -11.51 4.76 15.38
C LEU A 223 -11.61 3.36 14.76
N GLY A 224 -10.59 2.95 14.01
CA GLY A 224 -10.54 1.68 13.29
C GLY A 224 -11.26 1.74 11.95
N VAL A 225 -11.96 0.66 11.62
CA VAL A 225 -12.58 0.43 10.31
C VAL A 225 -14.08 0.22 10.42
N MET A 226 -14.77 0.33 9.27
CA MET A 226 -16.24 0.28 9.19
C MET A 226 -16.93 1.27 10.14
N VAL A 227 -16.35 2.45 10.33
CA VAL A 227 -16.80 3.39 11.37
C VAL A 227 -17.97 4.23 10.85
N PRO A 228 -19.16 4.21 11.51
CA PRO A 228 -20.28 5.06 11.12
C PRO A 228 -19.97 6.54 11.27
N ALA A 229 -20.51 7.37 10.36
CA ALA A 229 -20.40 8.84 10.42
C ALA A 229 -20.78 9.39 11.80
N GLU A 230 -21.84 8.86 12.41
CA GLU A 230 -22.32 9.24 13.74
C GLU A 230 -21.24 9.05 14.82
N LYS A 231 -20.52 7.92 14.81
CA LYS A 231 -19.42 7.66 15.75
C LYS A 231 -18.22 8.59 15.48
N ILE A 232 -17.86 8.82 14.22
CA ILE A 232 -16.75 9.72 13.84
C ILE A 232 -17.00 11.12 14.42
N LEU A 233 -18.17 11.68 14.15
CA LEU A 233 -18.52 13.04 14.56
C LEU A 233 -18.76 13.16 16.07
N ARG A 234 -19.38 12.14 16.68
CA ARG A 234 -19.55 12.08 18.13
C ARG A 234 -18.18 12.09 18.83
N THR A 235 -17.26 11.22 18.44
CA THR A 235 -15.94 11.17 19.05
C THR A 235 -15.15 12.45 18.79
N ALA A 236 -15.23 13.04 17.59
CA ALA A 236 -14.58 14.33 17.31
C ALA A 236 -15.03 15.45 18.26
N LYS A 237 -16.32 15.46 18.66
CA LYS A 237 -16.83 16.38 19.68
C LYS A 237 -16.35 16.03 21.09
N GLU A 238 -16.42 14.75 21.47
CA GLU A 238 -16.03 14.27 22.81
C GLU A 238 -14.55 14.54 23.12
N VAL A 239 -13.67 14.37 22.12
CA VAL A 239 -12.22 14.55 22.29
C VAL A 239 -11.73 15.96 21.93
N ASN A 240 -12.63 16.85 21.46
CA ASN A 240 -12.31 18.17 20.92
C ASN A 240 -11.23 18.09 19.82
N ALA A 241 -11.49 17.29 18.78
CA ALA A 241 -10.56 17.15 17.67
C ALA A 241 -10.45 18.44 16.85
N ASP A 242 -9.23 18.73 16.38
CA ASP A 242 -8.95 19.87 15.51
C ASP A 242 -9.15 19.53 14.02
N LEU A 243 -9.08 18.26 13.64
CA LEU A 243 -9.37 17.77 12.29
C LEU A 243 -10.05 16.38 12.30
N ILE A 244 -10.75 16.06 11.21
CA ILE A 244 -11.26 14.71 10.92
C ILE A 244 -10.60 14.19 9.64
N GLY A 245 -10.09 12.96 9.64
CA GLY A 245 -9.59 12.26 8.46
C GLY A 245 -10.40 11.02 8.12
N LEU A 246 -10.74 10.87 6.84
CA LEU A 246 -11.45 9.72 6.30
C LEU A 246 -10.58 8.94 5.32
N SER A 247 -10.57 7.62 5.48
CA SER A 247 -9.92 6.67 4.59
C SER A 247 -10.95 5.78 3.88
N GLY A 248 -10.71 5.45 2.60
CA GLY A 248 -11.51 4.50 1.84
C GLY A 248 -10.73 3.86 0.68
N LEU A 249 -10.93 2.57 0.46
CA LEU A 249 -10.31 1.77 -0.59
C LEU A 249 -11.26 1.48 -1.76
N ILE A 250 -12.55 1.22 -1.49
CA ILE A 250 -13.51 0.80 -2.52
C ILE A 250 -14.41 1.94 -2.98
N THR A 251 -15.09 1.77 -4.13
CA THR A 251 -15.91 2.85 -4.72
C THR A 251 -17.12 3.24 -3.85
N PRO A 252 -17.81 2.32 -3.14
CA PRO A 252 -18.89 2.69 -2.21
C PRO A 252 -18.43 3.61 -1.07
N SER A 253 -17.15 3.57 -0.70
CA SER A 253 -16.58 4.41 0.36
C SER A 253 -16.64 5.91 0.02
N LEU A 254 -16.70 6.26 -1.28
CA LEU A 254 -16.81 7.64 -1.73
C LEU A 254 -18.15 8.26 -1.33
N ASP A 255 -19.25 7.51 -1.38
CA ASP A 255 -20.57 7.97 -0.95
C ASP A 255 -20.61 8.21 0.56
N GLU A 256 -19.96 7.34 1.34
CA GLU A 256 -19.87 7.53 2.79
C GLU A 256 -19.06 8.79 3.15
N MET A 257 -18.02 9.13 2.38
CA MET A 257 -17.30 10.40 2.58
C MET A 257 -18.16 11.62 2.27
N VAL A 258 -19.01 11.55 1.23
CA VAL A 258 -20.01 12.60 0.94
C VAL A 258 -21.03 12.70 2.07
N ASN A 259 -21.50 11.57 2.59
CA ASN A 259 -22.43 11.50 3.72
C ASN A 259 -21.83 12.14 4.98
N VAL A 260 -20.57 11.84 5.31
CA VAL A 260 -19.87 12.48 6.45
C VAL A 260 -19.79 13.99 6.24
N ALA A 261 -19.44 14.48 5.05
CA ALA A 261 -19.38 15.92 4.78
C ALA A 261 -20.74 16.60 4.97
N LYS A 262 -21.83 16.01 4.45
CA LYS A 262 -23.20 16.51 4.66
C LYS A 262 -23.58 16.54 6.13
N GLU A 263 -23.20 15.50 6.89
CA GLU A 263 -23.51 15.40 8.30
C GLU A 263 -22.68 16.38 9.16
N MET A 264 -21.42 16.65 8.77
CA MET A 264 -20.59 17.70 9.36
C MET A 264 -21.24 19.09 9.18
N GLU A 265 -21.75 19.38 7.98
CA GLU A 265 -22.49 20.62 7.71
C GLU A 265 -23.77 20.69 8.55
N ARG A 266 -24.58 19.62 8.55
CA ARG A 266 -25.85 19.55 9.30
C ARG A 266 -25.65 19.78 10.80
N GLN A 267 -24.52 19.31 11.35
CA GLN A 267 -24.18 19.45 12.76
C GLN A 267 -23.35 20.71 13.08
N GLY A 268 -23.04 21.55 12.10
CA GLY A 268 -22.33 22.82 12.28
C GLY A 268 -20.86 22.67 12.67
N PHE A 269 -20.18 21.63 12.17
CA PHE A 269 -18.72 21.53 12.32
C PHE A 269 -18.00 22.65 11.56
N THR A 270 -16.82 23.03 12.06
CA THR A 270 -15.96 24.07 11.42
C THR A 270 -14.52 23.62 11.22
N ILE A 271 -14.15 22.47 11.79
CA ILE A 271 -12.82 21.86 11.67
C ILE A 271 -12.58 21.29 10.27
N PRO A 272 -11.32 21.20 9.79
CA PRO A 272 -11.02 20.65 8.48
C PRO A 272 -11.38 19.16 8.35
N LEU A 273 -11.85 18.80 7.16
CA LEU A 273 -12.10 17.43 6.72
C LEU A 273 -11.02 16.99 5.73
N LEU A 274 -10.22 15.99 6.10
CA LEU A 274 -9.19 15.38 5.26
C LEU A 274 -9.74 14.11 4.61
N ILE A 275 -9.53 13.98 3.29
CA ILE A 275 -10.00 12.86 2.47
C ILE A 275 -8.79 12.15 1.87
N GLY A 276 -8.69 10.83 2.07
CA GLY A 276 -7.63 10.00 1.50
C GLY A 276 -8.06 8.55 1.27
N GLY A 277 -7.16 7.75 0.69
CA GLY A 277 -7.39 6.35 0.33
C GLY A 277 -7.46 6.11 -1.18
N ALA A 278 -7.42 4.83 -1.60
CA ALA A 278 -7.13 4.45 -2.99
C ALA A 278 -8.15 4.95 -4.02
N THR A 279 -9.44 4.97 -3.67
CA THR A 279 -10.50 5.45 -4.58
C THR A 279 -10.68 6.96 -4.56
N THR A 280 -10.10 7.64 -3.59
CA THR A 280 -10.22 9.08 -3.48
C THR A 280 -9.34 9.80 -4.50
N SER A 281 -9.82 10.94 -4.98
CA SER A 281 -9.06 11.77 -5.91
C SER A 281 -9.40 13.23 -5.72
N LYS A 282 -8.46 14.10 -6.10
CA LYS A 282 -8.69 15.55 -6.14
C LYS A 282 -9.94 15.93 -6.93
N ALA A 283 -10.19 15.25 -8.04
CA ALA A 283 -11.35 15.50 -8.88
C ALA A 283 -12.66 15.13 -8.16
N HIS A 284 -12.73 13.93 -7.58
CA HIS A 284 -13.92 13.50 -6.84
C HIS A 284 -14.19 14.41 -5.64
N THR A 285 -13.17 14.73 -4.83
CA THR A 285 -13.32 15.59 -3.66
C THR A 285 -13.80 16.99 -4.04
N ALA A 286 -13.24 17.59 -5.08
CA ALA A 286 -13.65 18.91 -5.56
C ALA A 286 -15.08 18.93 -6.14
N VAL A 287 -15.53 17.86 -6.80
CA VAL A 287 -16.82 17.83 -7.49
C VAL A 287 -17.95 17.36 -6.59
N LYS A 288 -17.73 16.36 -5.73
CA LYS A 288 -18.79 15.67 -4.99
C LYS A 288 -18.73 15.83 -3.47
N ILE A 289 -17.56 16.11 -2.88
CA ILE A 289 -17.43 16.19 -1.40
C ILE A 289 -17.44 17.64 -0.91
N GLU A 290 -16.53 18.49 -1.40
CA GLU A 290 -16.29 19.85 -0.87
C GLU A 290 -17.55 20.72 -0.88
N GLN A 291 -18.44 20.58 -1.86
CA GLN A 291 -19.68 21.37 -1.94
C GLN A 291 -20.70 21.05 -0.85
N ASN A 292 -20.54 19.94 -0.14
CA ASN A 292 -21.44 19.50 0.92
C ASN A 292 -21.00 19.95 2.31
N TYR A 293 -19.86 20.64 2.45
CA TYR A 293 -19.35 21.11 3.73
C TYR A 293 -18.72 22.51 3.61
N SER A 294 -19.18 23.44 4.45
CA SER A 294 -18.73 24.84 4.46
C SER A 294 -17.36 25.02 5.09
N GLY A 295 -16.91 24.09 5.94
CA GLY A 295 -15.54 24.06 6.46
C GLY A 295 -14.49 23.64 5.41
N PRO A 296 -13.19 23.68 5.72
CA PRO A 296 -12.15 23.24 4.79
C PRO A 296 -12.29 21.74 4.48
N THR A 297 -12.30 21.36 3.20
CA THR A 297 -12.22 19.95 2.75
C THR A 297 -10.99 19.78 1.88
N VAL A 298 -10.12 18.84 2.21
CA VAL A 298 -8.81 18.69 1.55
C VAL A 298 -8.54 17.22 1.24
N TYR A 299 -8.36 16.93 -0.05
CA TYR A 299 -7.79 15.68 -0.53
C TYR A 299 -6.28 15.65 -0.34
N VAL A 300 -5.77 14.56 0.24
CA VAL A 300 -4.32 14.33 0.39
C VAL A 300 -3.93 12.99 -0.21
N GLN A 301 -2.87 13.02 -1.02
CA GLN A 301 -2.47 11.87 -1.84
C GLN A 301 -1.71 10.79 -1.06
N ASN A 302 -0.90 11.16 -0.08
CA ASN A 302 -0.06 10.24 0.70
C ASN A 302 0.31 10.84 2.06
N ALA A 303 0.81 9.99 2.97
CA ALA A 303 1.14 10.38 4.34
C ALA A 303 2.21 11.47 4.46
N SER A 304 3.23 11.45 3.59
CA SER A 304 4.28 12.48 3.56
C SER A 304 3.69 13.88 3.34
N ARG A 305 2.74 14.02 2.40
CA ARG A 305 2.06 15.29 2.15
C ARG A 305 1.06 15.66 3.25
N THR A 306 0.53 14.70 3.97
CA THR A 306 -0.43 14.96 5.07
C THR A 306 0.18 15.85 6.14
N VAL A 307 1.46 15.66 6.48
CA VAL A 307 2.15 16.49 7.50
C VAL A 307 2.10 17.96 7.14
N GLY A 308 2.51 18.32 5.92
CA GLY A 308 2.51 19.72 5.47
C GLY A 308 1.10 20.32 5.36
N VAL A 309 0.10 19.51 4.99
CA VAL A 309 -1.30 19.94 4.93
C VAL A 309 -1.86 20.20 6.33
N VAL A 310 -1.67 19.28 7.27
CA VAL A 310 -2.15 19.44 8.66
C VAL A 310 -1.47 20.64 9.33
N ALA A 311 -0.16 20.79 9.16
CA ALA A 311 0.58 21.94 9.68
C ALA A 311 0.04 23.27 9.13
N ALA A 312 -0.25 23.34 7.82
CA ALA A 312 -0.82 24.55 7.21
C ALA A 312 -2.25 24.82 7.71
N LEU A 313 -3.07 23.78 7.90
CA LEU A 313 -4.46 23.91 8.35
C LEU A 313 -4.60 24.32 9.82
N LEU A 314 -3.62 23.98 10.65
CA LEU A 314 -3.59 24.34 12.07
C LEU A 314 -2.75 25.59 12.38
N SER A 315 -2.06 26.14 11.38
CA SER A 315 -1.26 27.36 11.57
C SER A 315 -2.12 28.61 11.59
N ASP A 316 -1.97 29.44 12.63
CA ASP A 316 -2.61 30.76 12.75
C ASP A 316 -2.27 31.73 11.60
N THR A 317 -1.16 31.50 10.89
CA THR A 317 -0.68 32.38 9.81
C THR A 317 -0.92 31.83 8.42
N GLN A 318 -0.95 30.50 8.25
CA GLN A 318 -1.05 29.87 6.92
C GLN A 318 -2.43 29.34 6.60
N ARG A 319 -3.29 29.11 7.61
CA ARG A 319 -4.59 28.45 7.43
C ARG A 319 -5.46 29.13 6.39
N ASP A 320 -5.69 30.43 6.52
CA ASP A 320 -6.63 31.15 5.66
C ASP A 320 -6.16 31.18 4.19
N ASP A 321 -4.88 31.47 3.98
CA ASP A 321 -4.27 31.47 2.65
C ASP A 321 -4.28 30.07 2.02
N PHE A 322 -3.98 29.04 2.81
CA PHE A 322 -4.00 27.64 2.36
C PHE A 322 -5.40 27.20 1.94
N VAL A 323 -6.41 27.50 2.76
CA VAL A 323 -7.82 27.16 2.47
C VAL A 323 -8.29 27.91 1.24
N ALA A 324 -8.05 29.22 1.14
CA ALA A 324 -8.45 30.03 -0.01
C ALA A 324 -7.83 29.50 -1.32
N ARG A 325 -6.54 29.16 -1.28
CA ARG A 325 -5.84 28.56 -2.43
C ARG A 325 -6.46 27.22 -2.84
N THR A 326 -6.74 26.35 -1.88
CA THR A 326 -7.31 25.02 -2.14
C THR A 326 -8.71 25.12 -2.73
N ARG A 327 -9.58 26.00 -2.19
CA ARG A 327 -10.92 26.25 -2.75
C ARG A 327 -10.86 26.74 -4.19
N LYS A 328 -9.96 27.68 -4.49
CA LYS A 328 -9.76 28.19 -5.87
C LYS A 328 -9.28 27.10 -6.82
N GLU A 329 -8.41 26.22 -6.33
CA GLU A 329 -7.95 25.06 -7.07
C GLU A 329 -9.10 24.09 -7.36
N TYR A 330 -9.95 23.80 -6.38
CA TYR A 330 -11.10 22.90 -6.54
C TYR A 330 -12.17 23.47 -7.47
N GLU A 331 -12.43 24.77 -7.42
CA GLU A 331 -13.30 25.42 -8.38
C GLU A 331 -12.76 25.30 -9.81
N THR A 332 -11.44 25.46 -9.99
CA THR A 332 -10.79 25.25 -11.29
C THR A 332 -10.98 23.82 -11.79
N VAL A 333 -10.76 22.83 -10.92
CA VAL A 333 -10.95 21.41 -11.23
C VAL A 333 -12.41 21.11 -11.58
N ARG A 334 -13.37 21.69 -10.85
CA ARG A 334 -14.82 21.52 -11.08
C ARG A 334 -15.25 22.09 -12.42
N ILE A 335 -14.85 23.32 -12.73
CA ILE A 335 -15.13 23.95 -14.05
C ILE A 335 -14.50 23.12 -15.17
N GLN A 336 -13.26 22.66 -15.01
CA GLN A 336 -12.61 21.81 -16.01
C GLN A 336 -13.34 20.48 -16.18
N HIS A 337 -13.78 19.84 -15.09
CA HIS A 337 -14.53 18.59 -15.13
C HIS A 337 -15.90 18.78 -15.81
N GLY A 338 -16.66 19.81 -15.44
CA GLY A 338 -17.95 20.12 -16.07
C GLY A 338 -17.86 20.52 -17.54
N ARG A 339 -16.70 21.00 -18.00
CA ARG A 339 -16.43 21.26 -19.42
C ARG A 339 -16.04 20.01 -20.21
N LYS A 340 -15.72 18.88 -19.57
CA LYS A 340 -15.35 17.65 -20.26
C LYS A 340 -16.57 17.10 -21.00
N LYS A 341 -16.66 17.39 -22.29
CA LYS A 341 -17.51 16.61 -23.19
C LYS A 341 -16.90 15.21 -23.34
N PRO A 342 -17.72 14.14 -23.38
CA PRO A 342 -17.24 12.81 -23.70
C PRO A 342 -16.40 12.86 -24.98
N ARG A 343 -15.18 12.30 -24.94
CA ARG A 343 -14.29 12.26 -26.13
C ARG A 343 -14.93 11.49 -27.28
N THR A 344 -15.75 10.51 -26.95
CA THR A 344 -16.58 9.73 -27.86
C THR A 344 -18.04 9.88 -27.43
N PRO A 345 -18.97 10.12 -28.37
CA PRO A 345 -20.39 10.17 -28.06
C PRO A 345 -20.88 8.89 -27.37
N PRO A 346 -21.85 8.97 -26.45
CA PRO A 346 -22.54 7.79 -25.96
C PRO A 346 -23.39 7.18 -27.07
N VAL A 347 -23.61 5.87 -27.00
CA VAL A 347 -24.55 5.13 -27.88
C VAL A 347 -25.73 4.60 -27.06
N THR A 348 -26.82 4.18 -27.70
CA THR A 348 -27.90 3.47 -26.98
C THR A 348 -27.43 2.09 -26.54
N LEU A 349 -28.05 1.52 -25.51
CA LEU A 349 -27.76 0.15 -25.06
C LEU A 349 -27.91 -0.86 -26.21
N GLU A 350 -28.96 -0.76 -27.00
CA GLU A 350 -29.20 -1.64 -28.14
C GLU A 350 -28.11 -1.51 -29.21
N ALA A 351 -27.70 -0.28 -29.56
CA ALA A 351 -26.59 -0.10 -30.52
C ALA A 351 -25.26 -0.65 -29.99
N ALA A 352 -25.04 -0.60 -28.67
CA ALA A 352 -23.87 -1.24 -28.06
C ALA A 352 -23.97 -2.77 -28.11
N ARG A 353 -25.15 -3.35 -27.89
CA ARG A 353 -25.40 -4.80 -28.00
C ARG A 353 -25.27 -5.33 -29.43
N ASP A 354 -25.70 -4.55 -30.41
CA ASP A 354 -25.53 -4.86 -31.84
C ASP A 354 -24.05 -4.86 -32.27
N ASN A 355 -23.20 -4.11 -31.55
CA ASN A 355 -21.75 -4.08 -31.74
C ASN A 355 -21.02 -4.89 -30.65
N ASP A 356 -21.54 -6.05 -30.28
CA ASP A 356 -20.89 -6.96 -29.35
C ASP A 356 -19.61 -7.59 -29.93
N PHE A 357 -18.92 -8.42 -29.13
CA PHE A 357 -17.73 -9.12 -29.62
C PHE A 357 -18.11 -10.13 -30.72
N ALA A 358 -17.81 -9.74 -31.97
CA ALA A 358 -18.02 -10.58 -33.14
C ALA A 358 -17.05 -11.78 -33.12
N PHE A 359 -17.61 -12.98 -32.99
CA PHE A 359 -16.85 -14.23 -32.92
C PHE A 359 -17.64 -15.42 -33.51
N ASP A 360 -16.98 -16.31 -34.23
CA ASP A 360 -17.59 -17.52 -34.81
C ASP A 360 -17.64 -18.65 -33.78
N TRP A 361 -18.70 -18.65 -32.98
CA TRP A 361 -18.96 -19.68 -31.97
C TRP A 361 -19.20 -21.08 -32.55
N GLN A 362 -19.60 -21.21 -33.82
CA GLN A 362 -19.81 -22.53 -34.42
C GLN A 362 -18.48 -23.22 -34.73
N ALA A 363 -17.48 -22.45 -35.16
CA ALA A 363 -16.12 -22.92 -35.40
C ALA A 363 -15.30 -23.17 -34.12
N TYR A 364 -15.66 -22.52 -33.02
CA TYR A 364 -14.98 -22.67 -31.73
C TYR A 364 -15.62 -23.75 -30.85
N THR A 365 -14.81 -24.44 -30.06
CA THR A 365 -15.28 -25.35 -29.00
C THR A 365 -14.66 -24.88 -27.70
N PRO A 366 -15.45 -24.28 -26.79
CA PRO A 366 -14.94 -23.88 -25.48
C PRO A 366 -14.32 -25.07 -24.74
N PRO A 367 -13.24 -24.86 -23.98
CA PRO A 367 -12.61 -25.94 -23.25
C PRO A 367 -13.53 -26.46 -22.14
N VAL A 368 -13.75 -27.77 -22.15
CA VAL A 368 -14.56 -28.45 -21.13
C VAL A 368 -13.83 -28.41 -19.79
N ALA A 369 -14.48 -27.90 -18.75
CA ALA A 369 -13.92 -27.89 -17.40
C ALA A 369 -13.77 -29.32 -16.85
N HIS A 370 -12.53 -29.72 -16.54
CA HIS A 370 -12.24 -31.09 -16.07
C HIS A 370 -12.88 -31.42 -14.71
N ARG A 371 -13.05 -30.43 -13.83
CA ARG A 371 -13.62 -30.61 -12.49
C ARG A 371 -14.68 -29.56 -12.21
N LEU A 372 -15.94 -29.95 -12.35
CA LEU A 372 -17.09 -29.13 -11.96
C LEU A 372 -17.36 -29.17 -10.46
N GLY A 373 -18.08 -28.16 -9.98
CA GLY A 373 -18.51 -28.02 -8.60
C GLY A 373 -17.54 -27.20 -7.76
N VAL A 374 -17.90 -27.04 -6.48
CA VAL A 374 -17.18 -26.22 -5.51
C VAL A 374 -16.15 -27.07 -4.77
N GLN A 375 -14.94 -26.52 -4.59
CA GLN A 375 -13.87 -27.15 -3.84
C GLN A 375 -13.17 -26.13 -2.94
N GLU A 376 -13.04 -26.48 -1.67
CA GLU A 376 -12.14 -25.79 -0.75
C GLU A 376 -10.67 -26.05 -1.14
N VAL A 377 -9.82 -25.03 -0.98
CA VAL A 377 -8.41 -25.08 -1.30
C VAL A 377 -7.62 -24.38 -0.20
N GLU A 378 -6.56 -25.02 0.22
CA GLU A 378 -5.56 -24.44 1.11
C GLU A 378 -4.21 -24.38 0.38
N ALA A 379 -3.39 -23.38 0.73
CA ALA A 379 -2.04 -23.24 0.23
C ALA A 379 -1.15 -22.72 1.36
N SER A 380 0.01 -23.36 1.53
CA SER A 380 0.95 -22.96 2.57
C SER A 380 1.71 -21.68 2.17
N ILE A 381 2.20 -20.92 3.16
CA ILE A 381 3.05 -19.75 2.91
C ILE A 381 4.30 -20.15 2.09
N GLU A 382 4.88 -21.34 2.32
CA GLU A 382 6.03 -21.82 1.53
C GLU A 382 5.68 -22.02 0.04
N THR A 383 4.44 -22.35 -0.27
CA THR A 383 3.97 -22.45 -1.66
C THR A 383 3.75 -21.06 -2.23
N LEU A 384 2.98 -20.23 -1.53
CA LEU A 384 2.55 -18.91 -2.01
C LEU A 384 3.68 -17.90 -2.12
N ARG A 385 4.75 -18.01 -1.32
CA ARG A 385 5.90 -17.08 -1.38
C ARG A 385 6.54 -16.99 -2.77
N ASN A 386 6.40 -18.03 -3.59
CA ASN A 386 6.94 -18.08 -4.95
C ASN A 386 6.09 -17.31 -5.98
N TYR A 387 4.85 -16.96 -5.61
CA TYR A 387 3.86 -16.27 -6.44
C TYR A 387 3.67 -14.80 -6.03
N ILE A 388 4.43 -14.32 -5.03
CA ILE A 388 4.32 -12.94 -4.56
C ILE A 388 4.89 -11.99 -5.63
N ASP A 389 4.08 -11.02 -6.06
CA ASP A 389 4.58 -9.76 -6.62
C ASP A 389 4.95 -8.82 -5.47
N TRP A 390 6.27 -8.61 -5.32
CA TRP A 390 6.85 -7.75 -4.30
C TRP A 390 6.78 -6.26 -4.66
N THR A 391 6.46 -5.91 -5.90
CA THR A 391 6.41 -4.51 -6.33
C THR A 391 5.39 -3.70 -5.52
N PRO A 392 4.12 -4.14 -5.36
CA PRO A 392 3.18 -3.39 -4.55
C PRO A 392 3.50 -3.43 -3.05
N PHE A 393 4.24 -4.44 -2.55
CA PHE A 393 4.74 -4.43 -1.17
C PHE A 393 5.68 -3.24 -0.93
N PHE A 394 6.65 -3.00 -1.82
CA PHE A 394 7.51 -1.81 -1.72
C PHE A 394 6.73 -0.51 -1.88
N MET A 395 5.72 -0.47 -2.75
CA MET A 395 4.85 0.70 -2.91
C MET A 395 4.05 1.01 -1.64
N THR A 396 3.55 -0.01 -0.93
CA THR A 396 2.91 0.15 0.39
C THR A 396 3.85 0.84 1.38
N TRP A 397 5.12 0.45 1.36
CA TRP A 397 6.17 1.07 2.16
C TRP A 397 6.77 2.34 1.53
N SER A 398 6.10 2.95 0.55
CA SER A 398 6.51 4.19 -0.12
C SER A 398 7.93 4.16 -0.71
N LEU A 399 8.43 2.97 -1.07
CA LEU A 399 9.67 2.77 -1.80
C LEU A 399 9.36 2.61 -3.29
N ALA A 400 9.77 3.58 -4.10
CA ALA A 400 9.51 3.57 -5.53
C ALA A 400 10.51 2.68 -6.27
N GLY A 401 10.01 1.78 -7.12
CA GLY A 401 10.84 0.89 -7.93
C GLY A 401 10.17 -0.48 -8.15
N LYS A 402 10.58 -1.20 -9.19
CA LYS A 402 10.10 -2.56 -9.46
C LYS A 402 11.03 -3.61 -8.85
N TYR A 403 10.49 -4.62 -8.19
CA TYR A 403 11.27 -5.80 -7.80
C TYR A 403 11.70 -6.62 -9.04
N PRO A 404 12.89 -7.26 -9.04
CA PRO A 404 13.96 -7.19 -8.03
C PRO A 404 14.89 -5.97 -8.17
N ARG A 405 14.74 -5.17 -9.23
CA ARG A 405 15.65 -4.04 -9.56
C ARG A 405 15.75 -3.00 -8.43
N ILE A 406 14.67 -2.79 -7.68
CA ILE A 406 14.67 -1.87 -6.52
C ILE A 406 15.72 -2.23 -5.47
N LEU A 407 16.13 -3.49 -5.37
CA LEU A 407 17.17 -3.92 -4.42
C LEU A 407 18.56 -3.38 -4.79
N GLU A 408 18.76 -3.01 -6.05
CA GLU A 408 20.03 -2.48 -6.59
C GLU A 408 19.97 -0.96 -6.78
N ASP A 409 18.90 -0.30 -6.32
CA ASP A 409 18.73 1.14 -6.47
C ASP A 409 19.77 1.93 -5.64
N GLU A 410 20.34 2.98 -6.23
CA GLU A 410 21.43 3.76 -5.63
C GLU A 410 21.00 4.53 -4.36
N VAL A 411 19.71 4.88 -4.25
CA VAL A 411 19.18 5.72 -3.18
C VAL A 411 18.43 4.87 -2.16
N VAL A 412 17.51 4.00 -2.62
CA VAL A 412 16.63 3.23 -1.73
C VAL A 412 17.05 1.76 -1.57
N GLY A 413 18.03 1.27 -2.35
CA GLY A 413 18.31 -0.17 -2.47
C GLY A 413 18.68 -0.85 -1.15
N VAL A 414 19.49 -0.19 -0.31
CA VAL A 414 19.87 -0.72 1.01
C VAL A 414 18.65 -0.91 1.92
N GLU A 415 17.75 0.07 1.94
CA GLU A 415 16.53 -0.02 2.76
C GLU A 415 15.51 -0.97 2.16
N ALA A 416 15.43 -1.07 0.84
CA ALA A 416 14.62 -2.09 0.16
C ALA A 416 15.10 -3.51 0.51
N GLN A 417 16.40 -3.76 0.54
CA GLN A 417 16.97 -5.06 0.96
C GLN A 417 16.67 -5.38 2.42
N ARG A 418 16.80 -4.39 3.32
CA ARG A 418 16.47 -4.57 4.75
C ARG A 418 15.00 -4.88 4.97
N LEU A 419 14.11 -4.09 4.35
CA LEU A 419 12.67 -4.31 4.42
C LEU A 419 12.29 -5.68 3.86
N PHE A 420 12.86 -6.07 2.72
CA PHE A 420 12.63 -7.37 2.11
C PHE A 420 13.09 -8.53 3.00
N LYS A 421 14.24 -8.37 3.68
CA LYS A 421 14.72 -9.34 4.65
C LYS A 421 13.75 -9.48 5.81
N ASP A 422 13.35 -8.37 6.45
CA ASP A 422 12.41 -8.38 7.57
C ASP A 422 11.07 -9.05 7.19
N ALA A 423 10.59 -8.79 5.98
CA ALA A 423 9.39 -9.40 5.43
C ALA A 423 9.52 -10.92 5.28
N ASN A 424 10.65 -11.41 4.75
CA ASN A 424 10.91 -12.84 4.62
C ASN A 424 11.13 -13.51 5.98
N ASP A 425 11.82 -12.87 6.92
CA ASP A 425 11.99 -13.39 8.28
C ASP A 425 10.63 -13.55 8.98
N MET A 426 9.73 -12.58 8.81
CA MET A 426 8.36 -12.68 9.32
C MET A 426 7.56 -13.78 8.61
N LEU A 427 7.64 -13.89 7.29
CA LEU A 427 7.01 -15.00 6.56
C LEU A 427 7.51 -16.37 7.05
N ASP A 428 8.81 -16.52 7.28
CA ASP A 428 9.39 -17.77 7.78
C ASP A 428 8.84 -18.11 9.17
N LYS A 429 8.70 -17.11 10.06
CA LYS A 429 8.07 -17.29 11.37
C LYS A 429 6.59 -17.67 11.27
N LEU A 430 5.80 -16.91 10.52
CA LEU A 430 4.37 -17.15 10.31
C LEU A 430 4.13 -18.56 9.73
N SER A 431 5.00 -18.96 8.80
CA SER A 431 4.95 -20.26 8.14
C SER A 431 5.33 -21.41 9.07
N ALA A 432 6.35 -21.24 9.90
CA ALA A 432 6.80 -22.28 10.84
C ALA A 432 5.80 -22.47 12.00
N GLU A 433 5.28 -21.38 12.54
CA GLU A 433 4.35 -21.39 13.68
C GLU A 433 2.90 -21.64 13.26
N LYS A 434 2.58 -21.59 11.97
CA LYS A 434 1.22 -21.71 11.41
C LYS A 434 0.24 -20.71 12.03
N THR A 435 0.73 -19.51 12.28
CA THR A 435 -0.03 -18.42 12.90
C THR A 435 -0.80 -17.56 11.91
N LEU A 436 -0.47 -17.63 10.61
CA LEU A 436 -1.26 -17.06 9.52
C LEU A 436 -1.47 -18.13 8.43
N ASN A 437 -2.72 -18.44 8.12
CA ASN A 437 -3.07 -19.60 7.28
C ASN A 437 -3.92 -19.17 6.08
N PRO A 438 -3.36 -19.08 4.86
CA PRO A 438 -4.11 -18.74 3.66
C PRO A 438 -5.19 -19.78 3.34
N ARG A 439 -6.41 -19.32 3.03
CA ARG A 439 -7.58 -20.16 2.72
C ARG A 439 -8.27 -19.70 1.46
N GLY A 440 -8.94 -20.62 0.77
CA GLY A 440 -9.66 -20.30 -0.44
C GLY A 440 -10.71 -21.32 -0.83
N VAL A 441 -11.57 -20.91 -1.76
CA VAL A 441 -12.57 -21.75 -2.39
C VAL A 441 -12.61 -21.43 -3.88
N VAL A 442 -12.76 -22.47 -4.70
CA VAL A 442 -12.89 -22.38 -6.16
C VAL A 442 -14.10 -23.17 -6.62
N GLY A 443 -14.76 -22.70 -7.67
CA GLY A 443 -15.83 -23.45 -8.32
C GLY A 443 -15.79 -23.27 -9.84
N LEU A 444 -16.16 -24.32 -10.56
CA LEU A 444 -16.37 -24.32 -12.01
C LEU A 444 -17.76 -24.84 -12.33
N PHE A 445 -18.48 -24.14 -13.20
CA PHE A 445 -19.89 -24.39 -13.47
C PHE A 445 -20.17 -24.35 -14.97
N PRO A 446 -21.05 -25.21 -15.49
CA PRO A 446 -21.62 -25.05 -16.83
C PRO A 446 -22.33 -23.70 -16.92
N ALA A 447 -22.04 -22.92 -17.95
CA ALA A 447 -22.60 -21.59 -18.12
C ALA A 447 -22.80 -21.21 -19.59
N ASN A 448 -23.73 -20.28 -19.85
CA ASN A 448 -23.91 -19.71 -21.18
C ASN A 448 -24.34 -18.24 -21.10
N ARG A 449 -23.93 -17.46 -22.09
CA ARG A 449 -24.38 -16.07 -22.23
C ARG A 449 -25.84 -15.99 -22.65
N VAL A 450 -26.58 -15.09 -22.00
CA VAL A 450 -27.92 -14.61 -22.40
C VAL A 450 -27.95 -13.09 -22.25
N GLY A 451 -27.98 -12.38 -23.39
CA GLY A 451 -27.88 -10.92 -23.40
C GLY A 451 -26.50 -10.46 -22.91
N ASP A 452 -26.48 -9.62 -21.87
CA ASP A 452 -25.25 -9.13 -21.23
C ASP A 452 -24.87 -9.93 -19.98
N ASP A 453 -25.54 -11.05 -19.72
CA ASP A 453 -25.39 -11.86 -18.51
C ASP A 453 -24.96 -13.29 -18.82
N ILE A 454 -24.52 -13.97 -17.77
CA ILE A 454 -24.10 -15.37 -17.81
C ILE A 454 -25.04 -16.17 -16.92
N GLU A 455 -25.85 -17.03 -17.52
CA GLU A 455 -26.63 -18.04 -16.80
C GLU A 455 -25.70 -19.15 -16.32
N ILE A 456 -25.77 -19.49 -15.04
CA ILE A 456 -24.96 -20.52 -14.39
C ILE A 456 -25.89 -21.69 -14.02
N TYR A 457 -25.53 -22.89 -14.46
CA TYR A 457 -26.40 -24.06 -14.35
C TYR A 457 -25.97 -25.03 -13.26
N ARG A 458 -26.95 -25.78 -12.73
CA ARG A 458 -26.74 -26.83 -11.72
C ARG A 458 -25.79 -27.93 -12.19
N ASP A 459 -25.92 -28.31 -13.45
CA ASP A 459 -25.26 -29.45 -14.07
C ASP A 459 -25.22 -29.29 -15.60
N GLU A 460 -24.58 -30.24 -16.27
CA GLU A 460 -24.38 -30.24 -17.72
C GLU A 460 -25.66 -30.36 -18.55
N THR A 461 -26.82 -30.65 -17.93
CA THR A 461 -28.09 -30.65 -18.67
C THR A 461 -28.50 -29.23 -19.07
N ARG A 462 -28.00 -28.20 -18.38
CA ARG A 462 -28.27 -26.77 -18.63
C ARG A 462 -29.76 -26.42 -18.64
N THR A 463 -30.53 -27.14 -17.82
CA THR A 463 -31.98 -26.97 -17.69
C THR A 463 -32.39 -26.09 -16.50
N HIS A 464 -31.61 -26.10 -15.43
CA HIS A 464 -31.89 -25.36 -14.20
C HIS A 464 -30.77 -24.35 -13.92
N VAL A 465 -31.11 -23.07 -14.04
CA VAL A 465 -30.24 -21.95 -13.68
C VAL A 465 -30.21 -21.85 -12.15
N ILE A 466 -29.01 -21.96 -11.56
CA ILE A 466 -28.81 -21.84 -10.11
C ILE A 466 -28.48 -20.42 -9.70
N ASN A 467 -27.91 -19.62 -10.61
CA ASN A 467 -27.53 -18.23 -10.38
C ASN A 467 -27.28 -17.53 -11.72
N VAL A 468 -27.20 -16.21 -11.71
CA VAL A 468 -26.89 -15.40 -12.90
C VAL A 468 -25.78 -14.42 -12.51
N SER A 469 -24.69 -14.41 -13.27
CA SER A 469 -23.69 -13.34 -13.16
C SER A 469 -24.05 -12.22 -14.11
N HIS A 470 -24.18 -11.01 -13.56
CA HIS A 470 -24.60 -9.84 -14.29
C HIS A 470 -23.41 -8.98 -14.69
N HIS A 471 -23.39 -8.56 -15.96
CA HIS A 471 -22.32 -7.68 -16.46
C HIS A 471 -22.87 -6.43 -17.14
N LEU A 472 -21.98 -5.44 -17.25
CA LEU A 472 -22.20 -4.17 -17.92
C LEU A 472 -21.45 -4.14 -19.25
N ARG A 473 -21.99 -3.37 -20.18
CA ARG A 473 -21.47 -3.17 -21.52
C ARG A 473 -20.94 -1.76 -21.71
N GLN A 474 -19.80 -1.64 -22.38
CA GLN A 474 -19.28 -0.33 -22.80
C GLN A 474 -20.31 0.42 -23.64
N GLN A 475 -20.60 1.68 -23.32
CA GLN A 475 -21.68 2.44 -23.96
C GLN A 475 -21.23 3.72 -24.67
N THR A 476 -20.02 3.67 -25.25
CA THR A 476 -19.45 4.75 -26.07
C THR A 476 -19.33 4.30 -27.51
N GLU A 477 -19.40 5.23 -28.47
CA GLU A 477 -19.17 4.95 -29.87
C GLU A 477 -17.78 4.32 -30.08
N LYS A 478 -17.73 3.18 -30.77
CA LYS A 478 -16.51 2.45 -31.12
C LYS A 478 -16.36 2.35 -32.63
N THR A 479 -15.13 2.45 -33.10
CA THR A 479 -14.79 2.24 -34.52
C THR A 479 -13.74 1.14 -34.62
N GLY A 480 -14.07 0.03 -35.28
CA GLY A 480 -13.15 -1.11 -35.46
C GLY A 480 -12.95 -1.96 -34.21
N PHE A 481 -13.69 -1.71 -33.13
CA PHE A 481 -13.69 -2.50 -31.89
C PHE A 481 -15.11 -2.72 -31.42
N ALA A 482 -15.33 -3.81 -30.70
CA ALA A 482 -16.60 -4.11 -30.06
C ALA A 482 -16.86 -3.19 -28.86
N ASN A 483 -18.14 -3.03 -28.54
CA ASN A 483 -18.60 -2.51 -27.25
C ASN A 483 -18.58 -3.67 -26.25
N TYR A 484 -17.43 -3.91 -25.64
CA TYR A 484 -17.20 -5.13 -24.84
C TYR A 484 -18.13 -5.24 -23.62
N CYS A 485 -18.60 -6.48 -23.37
CA CYS A 485 -19.25 -6.97 -22.15
C CYS A 485 -18.62 -8.32 -21.76
N LEU A 486 -18.45 -8.62 -20.46
CA LEU A 486 -17.66 -9.81 -20.03
C LEU A 486 -18.39 -11.09 -20.44
N ALA A 487 -19.72 -11.05 -20.44
CA ALA A 487 -20.56 -12.12 -20.94
C ALA A 487 -20.25 -12.51 -22.39
N ASP A 488 -19.72 -11.58 -23.19
CA ASP A 488 -19.38 -11.85 -24.60
C ASP A 488 -18.28 -12.91 -24.77
N PHE A 489 -17.52 -13.22 -23.71
CA PHE A 489 -16.48 -14.25 -23.73
C PHE A 489 -16.97 -15.63 -23.27
N VAL A 490 -18.30 -15.83 -23.18
CA VAL A 490 -18.92 -17.12 -22.90
C VAL A 490 -19.92 -17.43 -24.00
N ALA A 491 -19.95 -18.69 -24.46
CA ALA A 491 -20.74 -19.09 -25.59
C ALA A 491 -22.22 -18.75 -25.38
N PRO A 492 -22.86 -18.06 -26.36
CA PRO A 492 -24.26 -17.71 -26.25
C PRO A 492 -25.10 -18.97 -26.24
N LYS A 493 -26.15 -18.99 -25.42
CA LYS A 493 -27.05 -20.16 -25.26
C LYS A 493 -27.60 -20.68 -26.59
N LEU A 494 -27.89 -19.76 -27.53
CA LEU A 494 -28.39 -20.08 -28.87
C LEU A 494 -27.37 -20.82 -29.77
N SER A 495 -26.07 -20.74 -29.46
CA SER A 495 -25.05 -21.47 -30.22
C SER A 495 -25.11 -22.99 -29.99
N GLY A 496 -25.73 -23.44 -28.90
CA GLY A 496 -25.74 -24.85 -28.48
C GLY A 496 -24.38 -25.37 -28.00
N LYS A 497 -23.36 -24.52 -27.86
CA LYS A 497 -22.03 -24.91 -27.36
C LYS A 497 -22.02 -24.97 -25.83
N ALA A 498 -21.40 -26.02 -25.31
CA ALA A 498 -21.14 -26.16 -23.88
C ALA A 498 -19.96 -25.27 -23.49
N ASP A 499 -20.23 -24.26 -22.66
CA ASP A 499 -19.21 -23.36 -22.09
C ASP A 499 -19.32 -23.33 -20.56
N TYR A 500 -18.35 -22.69 -19.91
CA TYR A 500 -18.14 -22.73 -18.47
C TYR A 500 -17.72 -21.36 -17.95
N ILE A 501 -17.98 -21.15 -16.67
CA ILE A 501 -17.44 -20.03 -15.91
C ILE A 501 -16.88 -20.57 -14.59
N GLY A 502 -15.82 -19.94 -14.10
CA GLY A 502 -15.34 -20.18 -12.75
C GLY A 502 -15.53 -19.00 -11.84
N ALA A 503 -15.44 -19.25 -10.54
CA ALA A 503 -15.34 -18.24 -9.52
C ALA A 503 -14.38 -18.68 -8.41
N PHE A 504 -13.83 -17.73 -7.69
CA PHE A 504 -13.00 -17.98 -6.50
C PHE A 504 -13.17 -16.90 -5.44
N ALA A 505 -12.82 -17.28 -4.20
CA ALA A 505 -12.53 -16.35 -3.12
C ALA A 505 -11.35 -16.90 -2.30
N VAL A 506 -10.36 -16.06 -2.02
CA VAL A 506 -9.15 -16.40 -1.26
C VAL A 506 -8.83 -15.30 -0.25
N THR A 507 -8.17 -15.68 0.85
CA THR A 507 -7.63 -14.74 1.84
C THR A 507 -6.22 -15.15 2.25
N GLY A 508 -5.40 -14.16 2.61
CA GLY A 508 -4.08 -14.37 3.21
C GLY A 508 -4.12 -15.05 4.58
N GLY A 509 -5.27 -14.98 5.26
CA GLY A 509 -5.57 -15.71 6.48
C GLY A 509 -6.54 -14.96 7.39
N LEU A 510 -7.39 -15.70 8.11
CA LEU A 510 -8.38 -15.12 9.04
C LEU A 510 -7.72 -14.50 10.27
N GLU A 511 -6.47 -14.87 10.53
CA GLU A 511 -5.70 -14.48 11.71
C GLU A 511 -5.08 -13.07 11.56
N GLU A 512 -5.24 -12.41 10.39
CA GLU A 512 -4.66 -11.09 10.07
C GLU A 512 -4.91 -10.05 11.17
N ASP A 513 -6.18 -9.83 11.54
CA ASP A 513 -6.55 -8.80 12.51
C ASP A 513 -6.03 -9.14 13.92
N ALA A 514 -6.11 -10.41 14.32
CA ALA A 514 -5.61 -10.85 15.63
C ALA A 514 -4.08 -10.66 15.77
N LEU A 515 -3.32 -10.90 14.69
CA LEU A 515 -1.88 -10.66 14.66
C LEU A 515 -1.57 -9.16 14.68
N ALA A 516 -2.31 -8.36 13.90
CA ALA A 516 -2.15 -6.91 13.89
C ALA A 516 -2.46 -6.29 15.26
N ASP A 517 -3.52 -6.73 15.93
CA ASP A 517 -3.91 -6.30 17.27
C ASP A 517 -2.85 -6.68 18.32
N ALA A 518 -2.22 -7.85 18.18
CA ALA A 518 -1.14 -8.27 19.07
C ALA A 518 0.10 -7.35 18.97
N PHE A 519 0.43 -6.87 17.76
CA PHE A 519 1.50 -5.89 17.57
C PHE A 519 1.10 -4.48 18.02
N GLU A 520 -0.16 -4.08 17.82
CA GLU A 520 -0.69 -2.81 18.34
C GLU A 520 -0.59 -2.74 19.87
N ALA A 521 -0.96 -3.83 20.56
CA ALA A 521 -0.88 -3.92 22.02
C ALA A 521 0.55 -3.82 22.57
N GLN A 522 1.56 -4.08 21.73
CA GLN A 522 2.99 -3.93 22.03
C GLN A 522 3.57 -2.60 21.53
N HIS A 523 2.72 -1.71 21.02
CA HIS A 523 3.11 -0.46 20.38
C HIS A 523 4.11 -0.65 19.21
N ASP A 524 3.99 -1.76 18.47
CA ASP A 524 4.86 -2.11 17.34
C ASP A 524 4.16 -1.86 15.99
N ASP A 525 4.08 -0.58 15.61
CA ASP A 525 3.48 -0.18 14.33
C ASP A 525 4.18 -0.79 13.12
N TYR A 526 5.49 -1.05 13.21
CA TYR A 526 6.27 -1.62 12.12
C TYR A 526 5.79 -3.03 11.80
N ASN A 527 5.72 -3.89 12.81
CA ASN A 527 5.28 -5.27 12.62
C ASN A 527 3.77 -5.37 12.38
N LYS A 528 2.96 -4.46 12.94
CA LYS A 528 1.53 -4.33 12.59
C LYS A 528 1.33 -4.08 11.10
N ILE A 529 2.03 -3.10 10.52
CA ILE A 529 1.93 -2.79 9.09
C ILE A 529 2.53 -3.93 8.26
N MET A 530 3.64 -4.52 8.72
CA MET A 530 4.30 -5.64 8.03
C MET A 530 3.37 -6.85 7.90
N VAL A 531 2.72 -7.29 8.98
CA VAL A 531 1.87 -8.48 8.93
C VAL A 531 0.65 -8.29 8.01
N LYS A 532 0.03 -7.11 8.01
CA LYS A 532 -1.06 -6.78 7.09
C LYS A 532 -0.59 -6.72 5.63
N ALA A 533 0.54 -6.05 5.37
CA ALA A 533 1.10 -5.98 4.02
C ALA A 533 1.51 -7.37 3.49
N LEU A 534 2.00 -8.26 4.35
CA LEU A 534 2.30 -9.64 4.01
C LEU A 534 1.03 -10.47 3.78
N ALA A 535 0.00 -10.31 4.60
CA ALA A 535 -1.30 -10.96 4.38
C ALA A 535 -1.86 -10.57 3.00
N ASP A 536 -1.81 -9.29 2.62
CA ASP A 536 -2.19 -8.83 1.28
C ASP A 536 -1.38 -9.51 0.18
N ARG A 537 -0.05 -9.61 0.36
CA ARG A 537 0.82 -10.32 -0.59
C ARG A 537 0.46 -11.79 -0.73
N LEU A 538 0.11 -12.44 0.38
CA LEU A 538 -0.33 -13.84 0.38
C LEU A 538 -1.69 -14.02 -0.29
N ALA A 539 -2.64 -13.10 -0.09
CA ALA A 539 -3.94 -13.15 -0.74
C ALA A 539 -3.83 -13.03 -2.27
N GLU A 540 -3.04 -12.07 -2.75
CA GLU A 540 -2.77 -11.88 -4.19
C GLU A 540 -1.98 -13.05 -4.79
N ALA A 541 -0.96 -13.54 -4.07
CA ALA A 541 -0.21 -14.73 -4.47
C ALA A 541 -1.11 -15.97 -4.55
N PHE A 542 -2.10 -16.09 -3.65
CA PHE A 542 -3.09 -17.17 -3.71
C PHE A 542 -4.01 -17.01 -4.93
N ALA A 543 -4.46 -15.80 -5.24
CA ALA A 543 -5.26 -15.58 -6.45
C ALA A 543 -4.48 -16.00 -7.73
N GLU A 544 -3.19 -15.68 -7.82
CA GLU A 544 -2.34 -16.10 -8.95
C GLU A 544 -2.11 -17.62 -8.98
N TYR A 545 -1.72 -18.21 -7.84
CA TYR A 545 -1.50 -19.65 -7.72
C TYR A 545 -2.77 -20.46 -8.03
N LEU A 546 -3.91 -20.05 -7.48
CA LEU A 546 -5.18 -20.73 -7.70
C LEU A 546 -5.62 -20.59 -9.16
N HIS A 547 -5.42 -19.43 -9.77
CA HIS A 547 -5.69 -19.24 -11.19
C HIS A 547 -4.82 -20.17 -12.05
N GLU A 548 -3.51 -20.26 -11.80
CA GLU A 548 -2.64 -21.23 -12.47
C GLU A 548 -3.17 -22.67 -12.32
N ARG A 549 -3.58 -23.06 -11.10
CA ARG A 549 -4.14 -24.40 -10.83
C ARG A 549 -5.46 -24.63 -11.57
N VAL A 550 -6.29 -23.60 -11.75
CA VAL A 550 -7.48 -23.66 -12.59
C VAL A 550 -7.11 -23.89 -14.05
N ARG A 551 -6.18 -23.10 -14.61
CA ARG A 551 -5.75 -23.24 -16.02
C ARG A 551 -5.15 -24.62 -16.31
N LYS A 552 -4.31 -25.12 -15.40
CA LYS A 552 -3.54 -26.36 -15.61
C LYS A 552 -4.30 -27.63 -15.20
N VAL A 553 -5.15 -27.56 -14.19
CA VAL A 553 -5.72 -28.76 -13.54
C VAL A 553 -7.25 -28.74 -13.47
N TYR A 554 -7.85 -27.75 -12.80
CA TYR A 554 -9.30 -27.80 -12.52
C TYR A 554 -10.15 -27.57 -13.78
N TRP A 555 -9.84 -26.52 -14.54
CA TRP A 555 -10.40 -26.33 -15.87
C TRP A 555 -9.58 -27.10 -16.89
N GLY A 556 -8.25 -26.96 -16.83
CA GLY A 556 -7.32 -27.84 -17.55
C GLY A 556 -7.15 -27.54 -19.04
N TYR A 557 -7.39 -26.31 -19.48
CA TYR A 557 -7.20 -25.89 -20.87
C TYR A 557 -5.73 -25.57 -21.22
N ALA A 558 -4.85 -25.44 -20.23
CA ALA A 558 -3.42 -25.19 -20.43
C ALA A 558 -2.54 -26.12 -19.56
N PRO A 559 -2.66 -27.46 -19.68
CA PRO A 559 -2.00 -28.40 -18.76
C PRO A 559 -0.46 -28.39 -18.84
N ASN A 560 0.09 -27.95 -19.97
CA ASN A 560 1.53 -27.87 -20.21
C ASN A 560 2.11 -26.46 -19.98
N GLU A 561 1.34 -25.53 -19.38
CA GLU A 561 1.82 -24.20 -19.03
C GLU A 561 2.95 -24.28 -17.98
N ASN A 562 4.05 -23.58 -18.22
CA ASN A 562 5.22 -23.52 -17.34
C ASN A 562 5.84 -22.13 -17.33
N LEU A 563 5.05 -21.14 -16.90
CA LEU A 563 5.44 -19.73 -16.85
C LEU A 563 6.28 -19.43 -15.61
N SER A 564 7.19 -18.46 -15.72
CA SER A 564 7.85 -17.86 -14.57
C SER A 564 6.92 -16.87 -13.85
N ASN A 565 7.22 -16.54 -12.59
CA ASN A 565 6.44 -15.55 -11.84
C ASN A 565 6.38 -14.17 -12.54
N GLU A 566 7.47 -13.75 -13.20
CA GLU A 566 7.48 -12.51 -14.00
C GLU A 566 6.55 -12.57 -15.23
N GLU A 567 6.35 -13.75 -15.81
CA GLU A 567 5.40 -13.95 -16.91
C GLU A 567 3.96 -14.01 -16.40
N LEU A 568 3.74 -14.57 -15.21
CA LEU A 568 2.42 -14.54 -14.54
C LEU A 568 1.99 -13.09 -14.24
N ILE A 569 2.89 -12.26 -13.70
CA ILE A 569 2.64 -10.83 -13.44
C ILE A 569 2.32 -10.06 -14.72
N ARG A 570 2.89 -10.48 -15.86
CA ARG A 570 2.61 -9.88 -17.18
C ARG A 570 1.36 -10.44 -17.84
N GLU A 571 0.66 -11.36 -17.17
CA GLU A 571 -0.56 -12.01 -17.66
C GLU A 571 -0.32 -12.77 -18.98
N ASN A 572 0.86 -13.37 -19.17
CA ASN A 572 1.23 -14.11 -20.39
C ASN A 572 0.60 -15.53 -20.45
N TYR A 573 -0.66 -15.66 -20.04
CA TYR A 573 -1.46 -16.89 -20.10
C TYR A 573 -2.78 -16.65 -20.82
N GLN A 574 -3.43 -17.74 -21.22
CA GLN A 574 -4.80 -17.70 -21.74
C GLN A 574 -5.80 -17.51 -20.61
N GLY A 575 -6.82 -16.68 -20.84
CA GLY A 575 -7.91 -16.45 -19.89
C GLY A 575 -7.65 -15.31 -18.92
N ILE A 576 -8.70 -14.88 -18.22
CA ILE A 576 -8.67 -13.77 -17.27
C ILE A 576 -9.40 -14.12 -15.97
N ARG A 577 -9.15 -13.33 -14.92
CA ARG A 577 -9.76 -13.50 -13.59
C ARG A 577 -10.41 -12.22 -13.02
N PRO A 578 -11.41 -11.62 -13.70
CA PRO A 578 -11.96 -10.32 -13.33
C PRO A 578 -12.67 -10.33 -11.98
N ALA A 579 -12.33 -9.35 -11.15
CA ALA A 579 -12.81 -9.21 -9.77
C ALA A 579 -13.82 -8.05 -9.65
N PRO A 580 -15.02 -8.26 -9.08
CA PRO A 580 -16.02 -7.19 -8.96
C PRO A 580 -15.54 -5.98 -8.16
N GLY A 581 -15.61 -4.80 -8.76
CA GLY A 581 -15.06 -3.53 -8.29
C GLY A 581 -13.94 -2.98 -9.19
N TYR A 582 -13.29 -3.85 -9.97
CA TYR A 582 -12.34 -3.42 -11.00
C TYR A 582 -13.06 -2.83 -12.22
N PRO A 583 -12.38 -2.01 -13.05
CA PRO A 583 -13.02 -1.33 -14.19
C PRO A 583 -13.74 -2.24 -15.20
N ALA A 584 -13.38 -3.52 -15.30
CA ALA A 584 -14.02 -4.50 -16.19
C ALA A 584 -15.37 -5.03 -15.67
N CYS A 585 -15.58 -4.98 -14.35
CA CYS A 585 -16.82 -5.36 -13.69
C CYS A 585 -16.99 -4.48 -12.43
N PRO A 586 -17.28 -3.18 -12.58
CA PRO A 586 -17.19 -2.21 -11.49
C PRO A 586 -18.26 -2.39 -10.39
N GLU A 587 -19.29 -3.19 -10.66
CA GLU A 587 -20.43 -3.36 -9.78
C GLU A 587 -20.08 -4.28 -8.59
N HIS A 588 -20.06 -3.73 -7.38
CA HIS A 588 -19.56 -4.42 -6.20
C HIS A 588 -20.49 -5.54 -5.70
N THR A 589 -21.81 -5.44 -5.90
CA THR A 589 -22.80 -6.39 -5.39
C THR A 589 -22.71 -7.77 -6.04
N GLU A 590 -22.07 -7.91 -7.21
CA GLU A 590 -21.79 -9.21 -7.83
C GLU A 590 -20.89 -10.12 -6.97
N LYS A 591 -20.22 -9.58 -5.95
CA LYS A 591 -19.57 -10.43 -4.93
C LYS A 591 -20.60 -11.29 -4.17
N ALA A 592 -21.84 -10.83 -4.00
CA ALA A 592 -22.90 -11.65 -3.41
C ALA A 592 -23.10 -12.96 -4.19
N THR A 593 -23.12 -12.88 -5.52
CA THR A 593 -23.27 -14.03 -6.42
C THR A 593 -22.12 -15.02 -6.24
N ILE A 594 -20.87 -14.52 -6.11
CA ILE A 594 -19.70 -15.37 -5.79
C ILE A 594 -19.86 -16.03 -4.42
N TRP A 595 -20.29 -15.26 -3.41
CA TRP A 595 -20.50 -15.76 -2.04
C TRP A 595 -21.54 -16.87 -1.98
N GLU A 596 -22.64 -16.73 -2.72
CA GLU A 596 -23.71 -17.72 -2.83
C GLU A 596 -23.25 -18.97 -3.58
N LEU A 597 -22.66 -18.80 -4.78
CA LEU A 597 -22.23 -19.90 -5.64
C LEU A 597 -21.21 -20.82 -4.97
N LEU A 598 -20.26 -20.24 -4.23
CA LEU A 598 -19.16 -20.98 -3.61
C LEU A 598 -19.41 -21.28 -2.13
N GLU A 599 -20.53 -20.81 -1.56
CA GLU A 599 -20.79 -20.81 -0.12
C GLU A 599 -19.55 -20.31 0.65
N VAL A 600 -19.01 -19.14 0.27
CA VAL A 600 -17.67 -18.67 0.68
C VAL A 600 -17.48 -18.65 2.19
N GLU A 601 -18.46 -18.11 2.94
CA GLU A 601 -18.39 -18.02 4.39
C GLU A 601 -18.29 -19.39 5.06
N LYS A 602 -18.98 -20.40 4.52
CA LYS A 602 -18.95 -21.77 5.05
C LYS A 602 -17.60 -22.44 4.83
N HIS A 603 -16.98 -22.27 3.66
CA HIS A 603 -15.74 -22.95 3.31
C HIS A 603 -14.49 -22.22 3.81
N THR A 604 -14.53 -20.89 3.96
CA THR A 604 -13.32 -20.10 4.24
C THR A 604 -13.42 -19.24 5.49
N GLY A 605 -14.63 -18.96 5.98
CA GLY A 605 -14.88 -17.97 7.03
C GLY A 605 -14.86 -16.51 6.56
N MET A 606 -14.58 -16.24 5.27
CA MET A 606 -14.58 -14.90 4.71
C MET A 606 -16.00 -14.30 4.63
N LYS A 607 -16.12 -13.00 4.85
CA LYS A 607 -17.40 -12.30 4.95
C LYS A 607 -17.49 -11.12 3.99
N LEU A 608 -18.71 -10.67 3.73
CA LEU A 608 -18.99 -9.40 3.05
C LEU A 608 -19.57 -8.39 4.04
N THR A 609 -19.11 -7.14 3.95
CA THR A 609 -19.72 -6.01 4.65
C THR A 609 -20.97 -5.53 3.88
N GLU A 610 -21.70 -4.58 4.47
CA GLU A 610 -22.82 -3.89 3.83
C GLU A 610 -22.43 -3.10 2.56
N SER A 611 -21.14 -2.77 2.39
CA SER A 611 -20.60 -2.15 1.17
C SER A 611 -19.94 -3.17 0.22
N PHE A 612 -20.16 -4.46 0.48
CA PHE A 612 -19.51 -5.56 -0.21
C PHE A 612 -17.98 -5.49 -0.16
N ALA A 613 -17.38 -4.87 0.87
CA ALA A 613 -15.97 -5.10 1.18
C ALA A 613 -15.82 -6.52 1.73
N MET A 614 -14.68 -7.15 1.50
CA MET A 614 -14.40 -8.50 1.99
C MET A 614 -13.69 -8.41 3.34
N TRP A 615 -14.01 -9.32 4.25
CA TRP A 615 -13.23 -9.54 5.48
C TRP A 615 -12.68 -10.98 5.48
N PRO A 616 -11.39 -11.21 5.79
CA PRO A 616 -10.35 -10.23 6.17
C PRO A 616 -10.00 -9.20 5.08
N GLY A 617 -9.30 -8.13 5.43
CA GLY A 617 -8.88 -7.09 4.47
C GLY A 617 -8.01 -7.67 3.36
N ALA A 618 -7.10 -8.58 3.72
CA ALA A 618 -6.30 -9.34 2.77
C ALA A 618 -7.12 -10.45 2.08
N SER A 619 -8.00 -10.05 1.16
CA SER A 619 -8.90 -10.96 0.43
C SER A 619 -9.03 -10.60 -1.06
N VAL A 620 -9.17 -11.63 -1.90
CA VAL A 620 -9.41 -11.49 -3.34
C VAL A 620 -10.54 -12.44 -3.75
N SER A 621 -11.50 -11.95 -4.53
CA SER A 621 -12.53 -12.78 -5.16
C SER A 621 -12.82 -12.32 -6.57
N GLY A 622 -13.20 -13.24 -7.43
CA GLY A 622 -13.48 -12.94 -8.82
C GLY A 622 -13.98 -14.12 -9.63
N TRP A 623 -14.13 -13.89 -10.91
CA TRP A 623 -14.57 -14.85 -11.91
C TRP A 623 -13.37 -15.46 -12.64
N TYR A 624 -13.57 -16.55 -13.37
CA TYR A 624 -12.62 -17.09 -14.35
C TYR A 624 -13.27 -17.21 -15.71
N PHE A 625 -12.57 -16.73 -16.74
CA PHE A 625 -12.93 -16.89 -18.15
C PHE A 625 -11.78 -17.58 -18.89
N SER A 626 -12.10 -18.54 -19.75
CA SER A 626 -11.08 -19.29 -20.51
C SER A 626 -10.90 -18.80 -21.95
N HIS A 627 -11.86 -18.05 -22.50
CA HIS A 627 -11.82 -17.64 -23.90
C HIS A 627 -10.50 -16.90 -24.22
N PRO A 628 -9.78 -17.26 -25.29
CA PRO A 628 -8.44 -16.73 -25.55
C PRO A 628 -8.40 -15.22 -25.85
N ASP A 629 -9.48 -14.66 -26.38
CA ASP A 629 -9.59 -13.20 -26.62
C ASP A 629 -10.14 -12.41 -25.43
N SER A 630 -10.43 -13.10 -24.31
CA SER A 630 -10.86 -12.42 -23.08
C SER A 630 -9.75 -11.52 -22.56
N LYS A 631 -10.13 -10.32 -22.09
CA LYS A 631 -9.19 -9.27 -21.69
C LYS A 631 -9.81 -8.31 -20.69
N TYR A 632 -8.96 -7.64 -19.93
CA TYR A 632 -9.39 -6.51 -19.11
C TYR A 632 -9.61 -5.26 -19.96
N TYR A 633 -10.83 -4.74 -19.93
CA TYR A 633 -11.20 -3.45 -20.50
C TYR A 633 -12.02 -2.69 -19.46
N ALA A 634 -12.06 -1.36 -19.52
CA ALA A 634 -12.92 -0.58 -18.64
C ALA A 634 -14.33 -0.46 -19.24
N VAL A 635 -15.36 -0.74 -18.45
CA VAL A 635 -16.77 -0.45 -18.81
C VAL A 635 -16.95 1.04 -19.11
N ALA A 636 -16.25 1.90 -18.35
CA ALA A 636 -16.31 3.35 -18.44
C ALA A 636 -17.72 3.87 -18.15
N GLN A 637 -18.17 4.88 -18.90
CA GLN A 637 -19.44 5.57 -18.66
C GLN A 637 -20.60 4.83 -19.35
N ILE A 638 -21.68 4.60 -18.60
CA ILE A 638 -22.95 3.99 -19.06
C ILE A 638 -24.08 5.02 -19.01
N GLN A 639 -25.16 4.79 -19.75
CA GLN A 639 -26.30 5.70 -19.80
C GLN A 639 -27.52 5.13 -19.08
N ARG A 640 -28.55 5.96 -18.95
CA ARG A 640 -29.76 5.68 -18.17
C ARG A 640 -30.51 4.43 -18.64
N ASP A 641 -30.55 4.18 -19.95
CA ASP A 641 -31.18 2.99 -20.53
C ASP A 641 -30.52 1.67 -20.04
N GLN A 642 -29.20 1.64 -19.92
CA GLN A 642 -28.49 0.49 -19.35
C GLN A 642 -28.67 0.36 -17.84
N VAL A 643 -28.72 1.49 -17.11
CA VAL A 643 -29.00 1.48 -15.67
C VAL A 643 -30.40 0.92 -15.39
N GLU A 644 -31.41 1.35 -16.15
CA GLU A 644 -32.78 0.85 -16.03
C GLU A 644 -32.91 -0.63 -16.44
N ASP A 645 -32.14 -1.08 -17.43
CA ASP A 645 -32.05 -2.49 -17.78
C ASP A 645 -31.37 -3.33 -16.69
N TYR A 646 -30.23 -2.88 -16.19
CA TYR A 646 -29.49 -3.56 -15.11
C TYR A 646 -30.32 -3.65 -13.82
N ALA A 647 -31.03 -2.57 -13.46
CA ALA A 647 -31.95 -2.54 -12.32
C ALA A 647 -33.03 -3.62 -12.44
N ARG A 648 -33.63 -3.79 -13.62
CA ARG A 648 -34.60 -4.87 -13.88
C ARG A 648 -33.97 -6.26 -13.75
N ARG A 649 -32.76 -6.45 -14.29
CA ARG A 649 -32.05 -7.75 -14.25
C ARG A 649 -31.67 -8.16 -12.82
N LYS A 650 -31.22 -7.20 -12.00
CA LYS A 650 -30.87 -7.41 -10.58
C LYS A 650 -32.06 -7.42 -9.63
N GLY A 651 -33.24 -7.00 -10.07
CA GLY A 651 -34.39 -6.79 -9.19
C GLY A 651 -34.20 -5.64 -8.19
N MET A 652 -33.37 -4.65 -8.54
CA MET A 652 -33.06 -3.48 -7.73
C MET A 652 -33.81 -2.24 -8.24
N SER A 653 -33.93 -1.22 -7.39
CA SER A 653 -34.42 0.09 -7.84
C SER A 653 -33.36 0.81 -8.70
N VAL A 654 -33.79 1.67 -9.62
CA VAL A 654 -32.88 2.48 -10.45
C VAL A 654 -31.94 3.32 -9.57
N THR A 655 -32.47 3.97 -8.55
CA THR A 655 -31.72 4.77 -7.58
C THR A 655 -30.67 3.97 -6.82
N GLU A 656 -30.94 2.70 -6.52
CA GLU A 656 -29.96 1.83 -5.87
C GLU A 656 -28.83 1.44 -6.81
N VAL A 657 -29.15 1.13 -8.08
CA VAL A 657 -28.12 0.88 -9.10
C VAL A 657 -27.29 2.13 -9.38
N GLU A 658 -27.92 3.31 -9.46
CA GLU A 658 -27.22 4.59 -9.64
C GLU A 658 -26.23 4.87 -8.51
N ARG A 659 -26.57 4.49 -7.27
CA ARG A 659 -25.65 4.55 -6.13
C ARG A 659 -24.43 3.65 -6.35
N TRP A 660 -24.65 2.36 -6.62
CA TRP A 660 -23.54 1.40 -6.80
C TRP A 660 -22.66 1.70 -8.02
N LEU A 661 -23.24 2.29 -9.07
CA LEU A 661 -22.57 2.62 -10.33
C LEU A 661 -22.26 4.11 -10.46
N ALA A 662 -22.31 4.90 -9.38
CA ALA A 662 -22.06 6.34 -9.40
C ALA A 662 -20.77 6.74 -10.16
N PRO A 663 -19.62 6.02 -10.04
CA PRO A 663 -18.41 6.33 -10.82
C PRO A 663 -18.54 6.12 -12.33
N ASN A 664 -19.52 5.33 -12.75
CA ASN A 664 -19.75 4.89 -14.13
C ASN A 664 -20.94 5.61 -14.79
N LEU A 665 -21.65 6.51 -14.10
CA LEU A 665 -22.78 7.22 -14.71
C LEU A 665 -22.31 8.31 -15.66
N GLY A 666 -22.61 8.15 -16.95
CA GLY A 666 -22.32 9.14 -17.98
C GLY A 666 -23.35 10.28 -18.04
N TYR A 667 -24.16 10.43 -17.00
CA TYR A 667 -25.20 11.43 -16.82
C TYR A 667 -25.29 11.81 -15.34
N ASP A 668 -25.91 12.95 -15.04
CA ASP A 668 -26.17 13.34 -13.65
C ASP A 668 -27.42 12.59 -13.14
N ALA A 669 -27.23 11.74 -12.12
CA ALA A 669 -28.33 11.10 -11.40
C ALA A 669 -29.02 12.10 -10.46
N ASP A 670 -30.34 11.98 -10.36
CA ASP A 670 -31.22 12.86 -9.56
C ASP A 670 -31.37 12.41 -8.11
#